data_AF-A0A9P2ZVX8-F1
#
_entry.id   AF-A0A9P2ZVX8-F1
#
_cell.length_a   1.000
_cell.length_b   1.000
_cell.length_c   1.000
_cell.angle_alpha   90.00
_cell.angle_beta   90.00
_cell.angle_gamma   90.00
#
_symmetry.space_group_name_H-M   'P 1'
#
loop_
_entity.id
_entity.type
_entity.pdbx_description
1 polymer ?
#
loop_
_entity_poly.entity_id
_entity_poly.type
_entity_poly.pdbx_seq_one_letter_code
_entity_poly.pdbx_strand_id
1 'polypeptide(L)'
;MLLDIQRKLLARSDRVKSVDFHPTEPHVICGLYNGQVKIWNYETQTDLKTFEVTDVPVRCVRYIARKNWFVSGSDDFQLRVYNVSTGEKITSFEAHPDYIRCLTVHPTLSLVLTGSDDMTIKCWDWEKGWRCVQIFEGHTHYIMALAINPKDPQTFASACLDHTVKVWSLGSPVPNFSLEAHEKGVNYVDYYHGGDRPYIVTTGDDRLVKIWDYHAKSCVQTLESHTANVSFAIFHPSLPIILSGSEDGTIKIWHSSTYRLENTLSYGLERAWCVAYRKSGNEVAVGFDEGAVVVKLGRDEPSVSMDTSGKIVYARNTEILTANVSNVGADGETVEDGQRLMVPLRDLGTTEVYPQSLQHSPNGRFVTVCGDGEYIIYTALAWRNKAFGSGTSFAWASDSNTYAVQEGKSKLRVYRNFKERPGLIKSTGSWAIEGIHGGTLLAARGNGFVMFWDWETGAVVRRIEVDATNVSWSGTGELVAITSEDSFYILRFDRDAYNSKIDSGEIIGDEGVEEAFELIAESSEAVKTCKWVGDCFIYTNSTNRLNYLVGNQSHTLNHFDQGIYLLGYLPAHNRIYVADKDMNVYSYALALTVVEYQTAILRGDLAAAEAMLPNIPSDQRNRIARFLEAQDLKELALSVSTDPDHRFELAIALNDLGTALDLVRAAPEAGSQAKWKVVGDKALAAWQMDLAQESFEKAGDLPALLLLFTSLSDRSGMERLAKLALARGQNNIAFAAFLQLGDTQSCIDLLSSTGRLPEAALFARSHNPAAIPPIVKAWRSELEDAGKSKLAQTIGDPEEDKELFVELAGGPVTQDSEGSGVMVEKEDGEPVEKDETVVEKAVEAVKEPVEGLVEKVKDLTVGNGNGNGAKEEDSAAAVDESAPAAAPTQGGGGKKKGGKKK
;
A
#
# COMPACT_ATOMS: atom_id res chain seq x y z
N MET A 1 -11.22 33.44 0.35
CA MET A 1 -10.94 32.03 0.70
C MET A 1 -9.69 31.94 1.57
N LEU A 2 -9.79 31.43 2.80
CA LEU A 2 -8.60 31.11 3.61
C LEU A 2 -7.99 29.81 3.09
N LEU A 3 -7.05 29.93 2.15
CA LEU A 3 -6.27 28.80 1.66
C LEU A 3 -5.18 28.47 2.68
N ASP A 4 -5.17 27.24 3.19
CA ASP A 4 -4.02 26.69 3.91
C ASP A 4 -2.92 26.36 2.88
N ILE A 5 -1.85 27.15 2.87
CA ILE A 5 -0.78 27.05 1.88
C ILE A 5 0.43 26.44 2.56
N GLN A 6 0.71 25.17 2.23
CA GLN A 6 1.82 24.43 2.81
C GLN A 6 2.92 24.22 1.77
N ARG A 7 4.15 24.62 2.10
CA ARG A 7 5.31 24.37 1.26
C ARG A 7 5.80 22.93 1.47
N LYS A 8 5.81 22.13 0.40
CA LYS A 8 6.29 20.74 0.42
C LYS A 8 7.76 20.61 0.02
N LEU A 9 8.15 21.28 -1.05
CA LEU A 9 9.52 21.25 -1.57
C LEU A 9 10.05 22.68 -1.82
N LEU A 10 11.31 22.91 -1.46
CA LEU A 10 12.11 24.06 -1.86
C LEU A 10 13.47 23.53 -2.31
N ALA A 11 13.63 23.26 -3.59
CA ALA A 11 14.86 22.74 -4.16
C ALA A 11 15.60 23.86 -4.87
N ARG A 12 16.83 24.18 -4.42
CA ARG A 12 17.69 25.14 -5.12
C ARG A 12 18.44 24.45 -6.26
N SER A 13 18.40 25.04 -7.43
CA SER A 13 19.13 24.58 -8.61
C SER A 13 19.40 25.75 -9.55
N ASP A 14 20.05 25.49 -10.68
CA ASP A 14 20.01 26.42 -11.81
C ASP A 14 18.57 26.69 -12.26
N ARG A 15 18.40 27.74 -13.06
CA ARG A 15 17.13 28.22 -13.61
C ARG A 15 16.29 27.08 -14.18
N VAL A 16 15.07 26.93 -13.66
CA VAL A 16 14.13 25.89 -14.07
C VAL A 16 13.19 26.47 -15.13
N LYS A 17 13.26 25.94 -16.35
CA LYS A 17 12.44 26.40 -17.48
C LYS A 17 11.19 25.57 -17.69
N SER A 18 11.17 24.33 -17.22
CA SER A 18 9.99 23.46 -17.28
C SER A 18 9.83 22.67 -16.00
N VAL A 19 8.58 22.49 -15.59
CA VAL A 19 8.20 21.56 -14.53
C VAL A 19 7.01 20.71 -14.99
N ASP A 20 6.94 19.48 -14.50
CA ASP A 20 5.78 18.60 -14.68
C ASP A 20 5.65 17.63 -13.50
N PHE A 21 4.43 17.17 -13.23
CA PHE A 21 4.15 16.19 -12.17
C PHE A 21 4.02 14.79 -12.75
N HIS A 22 4.52 13.81 -12.02
CA HIS A 22 4.11 12.44 -12.25
C HIS A 22 2.64 12.25 -11.79
N PRO A 23 1.77 11.56 -12.56
CA PRO A 23 0.34 11.47 -12.23
C PRO A 23 0.03 10.71 -10.92
N THR A 24 0.80 9.67 -10.61
CA THR A 24 0.56 8.77 -9.47
C THR A 24 1.59 8.97 -8.36
N GLU A 25 2.87 8.75 -8.67
CA GLU A 25 3.99 8.92 -7.75
C GLU A 25 4.25 10.39 -7.35
N PRO A 26 4.78 10.66 -6.14
CA PRO A 26 5.08 12.01 -5.65
C PRO A 26 6.36 12.59 -6.25
N HIS A 27 6.45 12.57 -7.59
CA HIS A 27 7.63 13.00 -8.34
C HIS A 27 7.34 14.29 -9.13
N VAL A 28 8.29 15.21 -9.12
CA VAL A 28 8.32 16.39 -9.99
C VAL A 28 9.56 16.32 -10.85
N ILE A 29 9.39 16.52 -12.15
CA ILE A 29 10.50 16.64 -13.09
C ILE A 29 10.76 18.11 -13.40
N CYS A 30 12.03 18.51 -13.41
CA CYS A 30 12.49 19.87 -13.66
C CYS A 30 13.48 19.86 -14.82
N GLY A 31 13.17 20.62 -15.88
CA GLY A 31 14.10 20.92 -16.96
C GLY A 31 14.90 22.19 -16.65
N LEU A 32 16.22 22.06 -16.57
CA LEU A 32 17.13 23.12 -16.17
C LEU A 32 17.75 23.85 -17.36
N TYR A 33 18.13 25.10 -17.14
CA TYR A 33 18.79 25.93 -18.13
C TYR A 33 20.22 25.47 -18.46
N ASN A 34 20.85 24.70 -17.57
CA ASN A 34 22.17 24.12 -17.80
C ASN A 34 22.16 22.84 -18.66
N GLY A 35 20.97 22.40 -19.11
CA GLY A 35 20.82 21.22 -19.96
C GLY A 35 20.56 19.91 -19.22
N GLN A 36 20.45 19.94 -17.89
CA GLN A 36 20.08 18.79 -17.08
C GLN A 36 18.55 18.70 -16.88
N VAL A 37 18.09 17.48 -16.66
CA VAL A 37 16.73 17.19 -16.21
C VAL A 37 16.79 16.46 -14.86
N LYS A 38 16.16 17.02 -13.83
CA LYS A 38 16.16 16.44 -12.47
C LYS A 38 14.78 15.95 -12.08
N ILE A 39 14.71 14.79 -11.44
CA ILE A 39 13.50 14.24 -10.84
C ILE A 39 13.63 14.32 -9.33
N TRP A 40 12.72 15.04 -8.70
CA TRP A 40 12.64 15.24 -7.26
C TRP A 40 11.45 14.48 -6.69
N ASN A 41 11.65 13.83 -5.55
CA ASN A 41 10.54 13.40 -4.71
C ASN A 41 10.19 14.54 -3.74
N TYR A 42 9.01 15.13 -3.90
CA TYR A 42 8.63 16.32 -3.14
C TYR A 42 8.08 16.01 -1.73
N GLU A 43 7.82 14.74 -1.41
CA GLU A 43 7.43 14.31 -0.07
C GLU A 43 8.64 14.02 0.82
N THR A 44 9.63 13.31 0.27
CA THR A 44 10.89 13.00 0.98
C THR A 44 11.94 14.10 0.84
N GLN A 45 11.73 15.05 -0.07
CA GLN A 45 12.66 16.14 -0.40
C GLN A 45 14.03 15.68 -0.94
N THR A 46 14.07 14.48 -1.54
CA THR A 46 15.29 13.90 -2.10
C THR A 46 15.34 14.02 -3.63
N ASP A 47 16.55 14.14 -4.18
CA ASP A 47 16.77 13.99 -5.61
C ASP A 47 16.83 12.50 -5.95
N LEU A 48 15.95 12.07 -6.87
CA LEU A 48 15.88 10.67 -7.26
C LEU A 48 16.86 10.38 -8.39
N LYS A 49 16.81 11.19 -9.45
CA LYS A 49 17.61 11.01 -10.65
C LYS A 49 17.94 12.35 -11.30
N THR A 50 19.17 12.45 -11.81
CA THR A 50 19.62 13.55 -12.66
C THR A 50 20.03 12.99 -14.02
N PHE A 51 19.51 13.59 -15.08
CA PHE A 51 19.80 13.26 -16.47
C PHE A 51 20.58 14.40 -17.10
N GLU A 52 21.77 14.12 -17.60
CA GLU A 52 22.54 15.05 -18.44
C GLU A 52 22.07 14.87 -19.88
N VAL A 53 21.14 15.74 -20.30
CA VAL A 53 20.49 15.61 -21.62
C VAL A 53 21.32 16.30 -22.69
N THR A 54 21.77 17.52 -22.40
CA THR A 54 22.55 18.39 -23.29
C THR A 54 23.40 19.39 -22.50
N ASP A 55 24.26 20.13 -23.19
CA ASP A 55 24.99 21.30 -22.64
C ASP A 55 24.21 22.63 -22.85
N VAL A 56 23.09 22.57 -23.57
CA VAL A 56 22.21 23.70 -23.86
C VAL A 56 20.91 23.62 -23.04
N PRO A 57 20.19 24.74 -22.84
CA PRO A 57 18.97 24.77 -22.05
C PRO A 57 17.90 23.76 -22.49
N VAL A 58 17.32 23.04 -21.52
CA VAL A 58 16.10 22.25 -21.73
C VAL A 58 14.89 23.13 -21.36
N ARG A 59 14.11 23.55 -22.36
CA ARG A 59 13.00 24.49 -22.17
C ARG A 59 11.68 23.81 -21.80
N CYS A 60 11.45 22.60 -22.30
CA CYS A 60 10.21 21.89 -22.08
C CYS A 60 10.47 20.43 -21.70
N VAL A 61 9.80 19.96 -20.66
CA VAL A 61 9.84 18.56 -20.21
C VAL A 61 8.43 18.13 -19.82
N ARG A 62 8.01 16.93 -20.24
CA ARG A 62 6.73 16.34 -19.84
C ARG A 62 6.85 14.83 -19.60
N TYR A 63 6.09 14.33 -18.65
CA TYR A 63 5.95 12.90 -18.41
C TYR A 63 5.02 12.24 -19.44
N ILE A 64 5.35 11.01 -19.81
CA ILE A 64 4.47 10.04 -20.44
C ILE A 64 4.38 8.84 -19.49
N ALA A 65 3.62 9.01 -18.40
CA ALA A 65 3.48 7.98 -17.36
C ALA A 65 2.97 6.63 -17.88
N ARG A 66 2.14 6.64 -18.94
CA ARG A 66 1.60 5.42 -19.59
C ARG A 66 2.66 4.49 -20.15
N LYS A 67 3.85 5.02 -20.48
CA LYS A 67 5.01 4.25 -20.95
C LYS A 67 6.18 4.33 -19.99
N ASN A 68 6.01 5.03 -18.86
CA ASN A 68 7.07 5.36 -17.92
C ASN A 68 8.24 6.12 -18.57
N TRP A 69 7.94 7.06 -19.46
CA TRP A 69 8.91 7.89 -20.18
C TRP A 69 8.81 9.35 -19.75
N PHE A 70 9.84 10.12 -20.06
CA PHE A 70 9.72 11.58 -20.17
C PHE A 70 10.26 12.04 -21.51
N VAL A 71 9.70 13.15 -22.00
CA VAL A 71 10.12 13.82 -23.24
C VAL A 71 10.69 15.17 -22.89
N SER A 72 11.80 15.53 -23.52
CA SER A 72 12.51 16.78 -23.33
C SER A 72 12.78 17.46 -24.67
N GLY A 73 12.56 18.77 -24.74
CA GLY A 73 12.93 19.62 -25.86
C GLY A 73 13.93 20.69 -25.42
N SER A 74 15.00 20.82 -26.19
CA SER A 74 16.17 21.65 -25.89
C SER A 74 16.48 22.66 -26.99
N ASP A 75 17.37 23.60 -26.68
CA ASP A 75 17.81 24.67 -27.60
C ASP A 75 18.71 24.17 -28.75
N ASP A 76 19.10 22.89 -28.76
CA ASP A 76 19.80 22.25 -29.89
C ASP A 76 18.81 21.65 -30.91
N PHE A 77 17.54 22.02 -30.81
CA PHE A 77 16.45 21.66 -31.71
C PHE A 77 16.06 20.17 -31.70
N GLN A 78 16.67 19.40 -30.80
CA GLN A 78 16.38 17.99 -30.65
C GLN A 78 15.28 17.72 -29.63
N LEU A 79 14.48 16.72 -29.95
CA LEU A 79 13.55 16.09 -29.04
C LEU A 79 14.14 14.77 -28.56
N ARG A 80 14.25 14.60 -27.24
CA ARG A 80 14.82 13.40 -26.61
C ARG A 80 13.83 12.75 -25.66
N VAL A 81 13.80 11.43 -25.69
CA VAL A 81 12.87 10.61 -24.90
C VAL A 81 13.66 9.60 -24.11
N TYR A 82 13.40 9.55 -22.81
CA TYR A 82 14.10 8.67 -21.87
C TYR A 82 13.10 7.83 -21.08
N ASN A 83 13.52 6.63 -20.71
CA ASN A 83 12.81 5.81 -19.73
C ASN A 83 13.13 6.30 -18.32
N VAL A 84 12.10 6.57 -17.50
CA VAL A 84 12.28 7.11 -16.14
C VAL A 84 12.90 6.06 -15.21
N SER A 85 12.49 4.79 -15.31
CA SER A 85 12.97 3.72 -14.43
C SER A 85 14.36 3.19 -14.81
N THR A 86 14.63 2.95 -16.10
CA THR A 86 15.96 2.44 -16.52
C THR A 86 16.97 3.56 -16.73
N GLY A 87 16.50 4.76 -17.03
CA GLY A 87 17.32 5.91 -17.40
C GLY A 87 17.86 5.86 -18.84
N GLU A 88 17.46 4.85 -19.62
CA GLU A 88 17.94 4.67 -20.99
C GLU A 88 17.29 5.66 -21.95
N LYS A 89 18.08 6.12 -22.92
CA LYS A 89 17.60 6.95 -24.03
C LYS A 89 16.88 6.07 -25.05
N ILE A 90 15.61 6.34 -25.29
CA ILE A 90 14.76 5.58 -26.20
C ILE A 90 14.92 6.12 -27.62
N THR A 91 14.74 7.43 -27.78
CA THR A 91 14.91 8.12 -29.07
C THR A 91 15.49 9.52 -28.90
N SER A 92 16.20 9.98 -29.92
CA SER A 92 16.64 11.36 -30.08
C SER A 92 16.62 11.73 -31.56
N PHE A 93 15.95 12.82 -31.91
CA PHE A 93 15.87 13.30 -33.29
C PHE A 93 15.67 14.81 -33.33
N GLU A 94 16.04 15.44 -34.45
CA GLU A 94 15.77 16.85 -34.70
C GLU A 94 14.29 17.05 -35.02
N ALA A 95 13.57 17.75 -34.15
CA ALA A 95 12.13 17.97 -34.31
C ALA A 95 11.85 19.26 -35.09
N HIS A 96 12.62 20.31 -34.83
CA HIS A 96 12.49 21.62 -35.43
C HIS A 96 13.86 22.13 -35.90
N PRO A 97 13.93 23.11 -36.80
CA PRO A 97 15.16 23.79 -37.19
C PRO A 97 15.51 24.98 -36.28
N ASP A 98 14.74 25.23 -35.22
CA ASP A 98 14.93 26.32 -34.25
C ASP A 98 14.48 25.90 -32.83
N TYR A 99 14.68 26.76 -31.83
CA TYR A 99 14.46 26.45 -30.41
C TYR A 99 13.08 25.89 -30.13
N ILE A 100 13.01 24.78 -29.39
CA ILE A 100 11.75 24.19 -28.95
C ILE A 100 11.34 24.88 -27.64
N ARG A 101 10.26 25.65 -27.67
CA ARG A 101 9.81 26.45 -26.52
C ARG A 101 8.87 25.69 -25.60
N CYS A 102 7.95 24.92 -26.19
CA CYS A 102 6.89 24.27 -25.46
C CYS A 102 6.57 22.89 -26.02
N LEU A 103 6.01 22.05 -25.14
CA LEU A 103 5.62 20.69 -25.46
C LEU A 103 4.40 20.31 -24.64
N THR A 104 3.48 19.58 -25.26
CA THR A 104 2.34 18.98 -24.57
C THR A 104 2.10 17.56 -25.06
N VAL A 105 1.66 16.70 -24.15
CA VAL A 105 1.40 15.28 -24.42
C VAL A 105 -0.11 15.09 -24.44
N HIS A 106 -0.59 14.41 -25.47
CA HIS A 106 -2.01 14.09 -25.56
C HIS A 106 -2.43 13.11 -24.45
N PRO A 107 -3.55 13.33 -23.75
CA PRO A 107 -3.93 12.51 -22.60
C PRO A 107 -4.26 11.06 -22.97
N THR A 108 -4.89 10.79 -24.11
CA THR A 108 -5.36 9.44 -24.51
C THR A 108 -4.68 8.87 -25.76
N LEU A 109 -4.54 9.62 -26.84
CA LEU A 109 -3.78 9.24 -28.04
C LEU A 109 -2.26 9.23 -27.83
N SER A 110 -1.54 8.57 -28.76
CA SER A 110 -0.09 8.44 -28.79
C SER A 110 0.65 9.66 -29.36
N LEU A 111 0.20 10.88 -29.03
CA LEU A 111 0.63 12.10 -29.69
C LEU A 111 1.39 13.06 -28.76
N VAL A 112 2.47 13.64 -29.27
CA VAL A 112 3.20 14.78 -28.67
C VAL A 112 3.14 15.98 -29.60
N LEU A 113 2.76 17.13 -29.08
CA LEU A 113 2.80 18.40 -29.80
C LEU A 113 4.00 19.22 -29.34
N THR A 114 4.75 19.77 -30.28
CA THR A 114 5.90 20.65 -30.03
C THR A 114 5.69 22.00 -30.71
N GLY A 115 6.01 23.09 -30.01
CA GLY A 115 6.00 24.45 -30.54
C GLY A 115 7.39 25.05 -30.49
N SER A 116 7.79 25.71 -31.56
CA SER A 116 9.15 26.21 -31.78
C SER A 116 9.18 27.68 -32.22
N ASP A 117 10.37 28.25 -32.21
CA ASP A 117 10.68 29.56 -32.79
C ASP A 117 10.60 29.55 -34.33
N ASP A 118 10.56 28.36 -34.96
CA ASP A 118 10.35 28.17 -36.41
C ASP A 118 8.93 28.54 -36.89
N MET A 119 8.09 29.09 -35.99
CA MET A 119 6.70 29.51 -36.22
C MET A 119 5.72 28.37 -36.51
N THR A 120 6.16 27.11 -36.38
CA THR A 120 5.33 25.93 -36.62
C THR A 120 5.07 25.12 -35.35
N ILE A 121 3.93 24.43 -35.36
CA ILE A 121 3.61 23.42 -34.35
C ILE A 121 3.65 22.07 -35.05
N LYS A 122 4.36 21.09 -34.49
CA LYS A 122 4.46 19.74 -35.07
C LYS A 122 3.82 18.71 -34.14
N CYS A 123 3.16 17.74 -34.74
CA CYS A 123 2.53 16.61 -34.06
C CYS A 123 3.29 15.32 -34.36
N TRP A 124 3.74 14.64 -33.31
CA TRP A 124 4.57 13.43 -33.37
C TRP A 124 3.80 12.24 -32.80
N ASP A 125 3.81 11.12 -33.51
CA ASP A 125 3.17 9.88 -33.06
C ASP A 125 4.21 8.83 -32.68
N TRP A 126 4.29 8.48 -31.40
CA TRP A 126 5.30 7.54 -30.91
C TRP A 126 4.99 6.08 -31.25
N GLU A 127 3.74 5.72 -31.51
CA GLU A 127 3.38 4.36 -31.97
C GLU A 127 3.76 4.14 -33.43
N LYS A 128 3.82 5.22 -34.21
CA LYS A 128 4.30 5.22 -35.60
C LYS A 128 5.79 5.50 -35.72
N GLY A 129 6.55 5.28 -34.65
CA GLY A 129 8.00 5.47 -34.62
C GLY A 129 8.42 6.94 -34.63
N TRP A 130 7.75 7.78 -33.84
CA TRP A 130 8.00 9.23 -33.72
C TRP A 130 7.96 9.98 -35.05
N ARG A 131 7.06 9.58 -35.95
CA ARG A 131 6.87 10.29 -37.22
C ARG A 131 6.06 11.57 -37.01
N CYS A 132 6.42 12.62 -37.73
CA CYS A 132 5.60 13.83 -37.82
C CYS A 132 4.34 13.52 -38.62
N VAL A 133 3.18 13.56 -37.95
CA VAL A 133 1.87 13.25 -38.54
C VAL A 133 1.23 14.50 -39.13
N GLN A 134 1.44 15.66 -38.51
CA GLN A 134 0.84 16.92 -38.92
C GLN A 134 1.74 18.10 -38.56
N ILE A 135 1.73 19.11 -39.42
CA ILE A 135 2.35 20.41 -39.20
C ILE A 135 1.24 21.47 -39.23
N PHE A 136 1.21 22.33 -38.22
CA PHE A 136 0.26 23.44 -38.13
C PHE A 136 1.01 24.74 -38.39
N GLU A 137 0.64 25.40 -39.48
CA GLU A 137 1.24 26.65 -39.95
C GLU A 137 0.20 27.77 -39.87
N GLY A 138 0.63 28.97 -39.47
CA GLY A 138 -0.25 30.15 -39.45
C GLY A 138 0.10 31.19 -38.38
N HIS A 139 0.96 30.86 -37.43
CA HIS A 139 1.61 31.86 -36.58
C HIS A 139 2.73 32.58 -37.33
N THR A 140 3.03 33.80 -36.91
CA THR A 140 4.06 34.64 -37.55
C THR A 140 5.24 34.97 -36.63
N HIS A 141 5.25 34.40 -35.43
CA HIS A 141 6.32 34.56 -34.45
C HIS A 141 6.46 33.31 -33.57
N TYR A 142 7.15 33.44 -32.44
CA TYR A 142 7.57 32.33 -31.59
C TYR A 142 6.39 31.77 -30.82
N ILE A 143 6.27 30.45 -30.83
CA ILE A 143 5.19 29.75 -30.13
C ILE A 143 5.64 29.47 -28.70
N MET A 144 5.10 30.22 -27.75
CA MET A 144 5.56 30.22 -26.37
C MET A 144 4.95 29.10 -25.53
N ALA A 145 3.69 28.74 -25.77
CA ALA A 145 2.99 27.69 -25.02
C ALA A 145 1.95 26.95 -25.86
N LEU A 146 1.68 25.71 -25.47
CA LEU A 146 0.64 24.84 -26.03
C LEU A 146 -0.18 24.23 -24.90
N ALA A 147 -1.50 24.25 -25.04
CA ALA A 147 -2.42 23.62 -24.11
C ALA A 147 -3.49 22.83 -24.87
N ILE A 148 -3.67 21.55 -24.51
CA ILE A 148 -4.75 20.73 -25.05
C ILE A 148 -6.02 21.05 -24.27
N ASN A 149 -7.15 21.15 -24.96
CA ASN A 149 -8.42 21.35 -24.31
C ASN A 149 -8.80 20.09 -23.50
N PRO A 150 -8.96 20.19 -22.17
CA PRO A 150 -9.28 19.05 -21.32
C PRO A 150 -10.68 18.49 -21.58
N LYS A 151 -11.61 19.31 -22.10
CA LYS A 151 -13.01 18.95 -22.37
C LYS A 151 -13.17 18.27 -23.73
N ASP A 152 -12.40 18.71 -24.72
CA ASP A 152 -12.31 18.12 -26.05
C ASP A 152 -10.83 17.96 -26.46
N PRO A 153 -10.22 16.79 -26.16
CA PRO A 153 -8.81 16.54 -26.45
C PRO A 153 -8.44 16.63 -27.95
N GLN A 154 -9.41 16.65 -28.85
CA GLN A 154 -9.18 16.83 -30.28
C GLN A 154 -8.78 18.27 -30.63
N THR A 155 -8.96 19.22 -29.71
CA THR A 155 -8.63 20.64 -29.88
C THR A 155 -7.49 21.07 -28.95
N PHE A 156 -6.68 22.02 -29.41
CA PHE A 156 -5.62 22.61 -28.60
C PHE A 156 -5.44 24.09 -28.94
N ALA A 157 -4.89 24.86 -28.00
CA ALA A 157 -4.55 26.26 -28.16
C ALA A 157 -3.04 26.45 -28.20
N SER A 158 -2.60 27.44 -28.96
CA SER A 158 -1.22 27.91 -29.00
C SER A 158 -1.14 29.39 -28.67
N ALA A 159 -0.22 29.73 -27.77
CA ALA A 159 0.16 31.11 -27.47
C ALA A 159 1.38 31.49 -28.30
N CYS A 160 1.31 32.66 -28.94
CA CYS A 160 2.38 33.16 -29.78
C CYS A 160 2.74 34.61 -29.44
N LEU A 161 4.00 34.96 -29.70
CA LEU A 161 4.48 36.33 -29.58
C LEU A 161 3.91 37.28 -30.65
N ASP A 162 3.20 36.75 -31.65
CA ASP A 162 2.48 37.52 -32.69
C ASP A 162 1.18 38.19 -32.19
N HIS A 163 1.02 38.32 -30.87
CA HIS A 163 -0.16 38.88 -30.18
C HIS A 163 -1.39 37.96 -30.18
N THR A 164 -1.33 36.81 -30.85
CA THR A 164 -2.50 35.94 -31.01
C THR A 164 -2.43 34.64 -30.22
N VAL A 165 -3.62 34.16 -29.85
CA VAL A 165 -3.87 32.77 -29.48
C VAL A 165 -4.65 32.12 -30.59
N LYS A 166 -4.15 31.01 -31.14
CA LYS A 166 -4.87 30.23 -32.16
C LYS A 166 -5.35 28.93 -31.56
N VAL A 167 -6.59 28.55 -31.89
CA VAL A 167 -7.16 27.26 -31.50
C VAL A 167 -7.24 26.37 -32.72
N TRP A 168 -6.75 25.15 -32.60
CA TRP A 168 -6.57 24.19 -33.68
C TRP A 168 -7.36 22.92 -33.39
N SER A 169 -7.59 22.14 -34.43
CA SER A 169 -8.04 20.76 -34.31
C SER A 169 -6.94 19.84 -34.83
N LEU A 170 -6.66 18.72 -34.15
CA LEU A 170 -5.61 17.79 -34.56
C LEU A 170 -5.77 17.27 -36.00
N GLY A 171 -7.01 17.25 -36.51
CA GLY A 171 -7.33 16.79 -37.88
C GLY A 171 -7.19 17.86 -38.97
N SER A 172 -6.97 19.13 -38.63
CA SER A 172 -6.93 20.24 -39.57
C SER A 172 -5.62 21.04 -39.42
N PRO A 173 -4.87 21.27 -40.52
CA PRO A 173 -3.69 22.14 -40.47
C PRO A 173 -4.04 23.63 -40.37
N VAL A 174 -5.32 23.99 -40.56
CA VAL A 174 -5.83 25.38 -40.46
C VAL A 174 -6.40 25.62 -39.07
N PRO A 175 -6.12 26.78 -38.43
CA PRO A 175 -6.68 27.10 -37.12
C PRO A 175 -8.21 27.30 -37.23
N ASN A 176 -8.95 26.81 -36.23
CA ASN A 176 -10.40 26.98 -36.14
C ASN A 176 -10.76 28.46 -35.98
N PHE A 177 -10.01 29.18 -35.14
CA PHE A 177 -10.10 30.63 -34.99
C PHE A 177 -8.82 31.19 -34.35
N SER A 178 -8.67 32.52 -34.43
CA SER A 178 -7.57 33.30 -33.87
C SER A 178 -8.16 34.36 -32.94
N LEU A 179 -7.55 34.58 -31.78
CA LEU A 179 -7.88 35.62 -30.82
C LEU A 179 -6.69 36.57 -30.68
N GLU A 180 -6.91 37.88 -30.84
CA GLU A 180 -5.91 38.90 -30.51
C GLU A 180 -5.95 39.15 -29.00
N ALA A 181 -4.99 38.59 -28.26
CA ALA A 181 -5.06 38.52 -26.81
C ALA A 181 -4.32 39.67 -26.11
N HIS A 182 -3.08 39.97 -26.52
CA HIS A 182 -2.18 40.88 -25.80
C HIS A 182 -1.36 41.76 -26.75
N GLU A 183 -1.09 43.02 -26.36
CA GLU A 183 -0.39 43.99 -27.23
C GLU A 183 1.12 43.70 -27.40
N LYS A 184 1.75 43.01 -26.44
CA LYS A 184 3.19 42.73 -26.46
C LYS A 184 3.54 41.27 -26.72
N GLY A 185 2.54 40.46 -27.05
CA GLY A 185 2.70 39.03 -27.32
C GLY A 185 2.18 38.17 -26.16
N VAL A 186 1.93 36.89 -26.45
CA VAL A 186 1.33 35.95 -25.50
C VAL A 186 2.39 34.93 -25.08
N ASN A 187 2.65 34.85 -23.78
CA ASN A 187 3.63 33.94 -23.19
C ASN A 187 3.03 32.58 -22.85
N TYR A 188 1.79 32.55 -22.38
CA TYR A 188 1.16 31.33 -21.90
C TYR A 188 -0.32 31.28 -22.23
N VAL A 189 -0.84 30.07 -22.36
CA VAL A 189 -2.26 29.79 -22.56
C VAL A 189 -2.62 28.53 -21.79
N ASP A 190 -3.77 28.54 -21.12
CA ASP A 190 -4.32 27.35 -20.46
C ASP A 190 -5.85 27.34 -20.49
N TYR A 191 -6.44 26.15 -20.50
CA TYR A 191 -7.88 25.95 -20.54
C TYR A 191 -8.48 25.80 -19.15
N TYR A 192 -9.71 26.27 -18.96
CA TYR A 192 -10.46 25.97 -17.75
C TYR A 192 -10.88 24.49 -17.70
N HIS A 193 -10.53 23.80 -16.61
CA HIS A 193 -10.77 22.37 -16.44
C HIS A 193 -12.19 22.03 -15.93
N GLY A 194 -12.84 22.94 -15.20
CA GLY A 194 -14.12 22.69 -14.53
C GLY A 194 -15.36 23.00 -15.36
N GLY A 195 -16.52 22.50 -14.91
CA GLY A 195 -17.88 22.87 -15.35
C GLY A 195 -18.12 23.02 -16.87
N ASP A 196 -19.15 23.77 -17.24
CA ASP A 196 -19.49 24.06 -18.65
C ASP A 196 -18.93 25.41 -19.15
N ARG A 197 -18.10 26.10 -18.35
CA ARG A 197 -17.57 27.42 -18.74
C ARG A 197 -16.51 27.28 -19.84
N PRO A 198 -16.67 27.91 -21.02
CA PRO A 198 -15.72 27.80 -22.12
C PRO A 198 -14.61 28.85 -21.98
N TYR A 199 -13.80 28.77 -20.92
CA TYR A 199 -12.79 29.79 -20.61
C TYR A 199 -11.36 29.34 -20.93
N ILE A 200 -10.55 30.32 -21.38
CA ILE A 200 -9.10 30.23 -21.56
C ILE A 200 -8.46 31.39 -20.80
N VAL A 201 -7.33 31.13 -20.14
CA VAL A 201 -6.50 32.17 -19.53
C VAL A 201 -5.26 32.40 -20.40
N THR A 202 -4.90 33.66 -20.58
CA THR A 202 -3.73 34.09 -21.36
C THR A 202 -2.89 35.06 -20.57
N THR A 203 -1.57 35.04 -20.79
CA THR A 203 -0.63 35.98 -20.18
C THR A 203 0.27 36.59 -21.23
N GLY A 204 0.72 37.82 -20.99
CA GLY A 204 1.61 38.52 -21.92
C GLY A 204 2.64 39.42 -21.23
N ASP A 205 3.53 39.96 -22.07
CA ASP A 205 4.54 40.94 -21.67
C ASP A 205 3.96 42.34 -21.41
N ASP A 206 2.65 42.51 -21.61
CA ASP A 206 1.89 43.70 -21.19
C ASP A 206 1.62 43.72 -19.67
N ARG A 207 2.06 42.68 -18.94
CA ARG A 207 1.91 42.47 -17.49
C ARG A 207 0.49 42.11 -17.07
N LEU A 208 -0.37 41.79 -18.03
CA LEU A 208 -1.77 41.47 -17.80
C LEU A 208 -2.00 39.96 -17.86
N VAL A 209 -2.98 39.51 -17.08
CA VAL A 209 -3.59 38.20 -17.24
C VAL A 209 -5.00 38.42 -17.75
N LYS A 210 -5.36 37.82 -18.88
CA LYS A 210 -6.70 37.98 -19.46
C LYS A 210 -7.43 36.65 -19.50
N ILE A 211 -8.73 36.70 -19.28
CA ILE A 211 -9.62 35.56 -19.31
C ILE A 211 -10.57 35.73 -20.47
N TRP A 212 -10.63 34.74 -21.34
CA TRP A 212 -11.35 34.77 -22.60
C TRP A 212 -12.44 33.72 -22.59
N ASP A 213 -13.61 34.09 -23.11
CA ASP A 213 -14.61 33.12 -23.53
C ASP A 213 -14.30 32.74 -24.98
N TYR A 214 -13.94 31.47 -25.22
CA TYR A 214 -13.52 31.04 -26.55
C TYR A 214 -14.69 30.75 -27.49
N HIS A 215 -15.93 30.65 -26.98
CA HIS A 215 -17.14 30.60 -27.82
C HIS A 215 -17.56 32.01 -28.25
N ALA A 216 -17.63 32.94 -27.30
CA ALA A 216 -18.00 34.33 -27.56
C ALA A 216 -16.86 35.16 -28.19
N LYS A 217 -15.61 34.67 -28.07
CA LYS A 217 -14.38 35.31 -28.57
C LYS A 217 -14.16 36.70 -27.96
N SER A 218 -14.57 36.87 -26.71
CA SER A 218 -14.48 38.15 -25.98
C SER A 218 -13.69 37.99 -24.68
N CYS A 219 -13.03 39.08 -24.28
CA CYS A 219 -12.35 39.14 -22.99
C CYS A 219 -13.40 39.30 -21.88
N VAL A 220 -13.50 38.29 -21.02
CA VAL A 220 -14.39 38.28 -19.85
C VAL A 220 -13.83 39.19 -18.77
N GLN A 221 -12.53 39.09 -18.49
CA GLN A 221 -11.89 39.88 -17.45
C GLN A 221 -10.40 40.08 -17.72
N THR A 222 -9.87 41.23 -17.28
CA THR A 222 -8.44 41.55 -17.23
C THR A 222 -7.99 41.70 -15.78
N LEU A 223 -6.98 40.92 -15.37
CA LEU A 223 -6.37 40.97 -14.05
C LEU A 223 -5.07 41.78 -14.14
N GLU A 224 -5.00 42.85 -13.37
CA GLU A 224 -3.85 43.75 -13.30
C GLU A 224 -3.33 43.80 -11.86
N SER A 225 -2.09 43.36 -11.65
CA SER A 225 -1.40 43.47 -10.35
C SER A 225 0.11 43.19 -10.44
N HIS A 226 0.55 42.44 -11.44
CA HIS A 226 1.98 42.16 -11.63
C HIS A 226 2.75 43.39 -12.07
N THR A 227 4.00 43.48 -11.62
CA THR A 227 4.86 44.64 -11.92
C THR A 227 5.77 44.42 -13.13
N ALA A 228 6.02 43.15 -13.48
CA ALA A 228 6.82 42.71 -14.61
C ALA A 228 6.05 41.72 -15.50
N ASN A 229 6.70 41.20 -16.54
CA ASN A 229 6.11 40.28 -17.50
C ASN A 229 5.51 39.06 -16.79
N VAL A 230 4.35 38.59 -17.26
CA VAL A 230 3.70 37.42 -16.68
C VAL A 230 4.06 36.19 -17.51
N SER A 231 4.89 35.33 -16.92
CA SER A 231 5.43 34.13 -17.56
C SER A 231 4.37 33.06 -17.76
N PHE A 232 3.44 32.89 -16.81
CA PHE A 232 2.37 31.91 -16.89
C PHE A 232 1.14 32.31 -16.09
N ALA A 233 -0.01 31.79 -16.50
CA ALA A 233 -1.18 31.65 -15.64
C ALA A 233 -1.95 30.37 -15.96
N ILE A 234 -2.49 29.73 -14.93
CA ILE A 234 -3.22 28.46 -15.04
C ILE A 234 -4.50 28.47 -14.21
N PHE A 235 -5.47 27.67 -14.62
CA PHE A 235 -6.62 27.34 -13.79
C PHE A 235 -6.29 26.13 -12.92
N HIS A 236 -6.56 26.21 -11.62
CA HIS A 236 -6.45 25.01 -10.79
C HIS A 236 -7.56 24.01 -11.15
N PRO A 237 -7.28 22.69 -11.26
CA PRO A 237 -8.27 21.72 -11.70
C PRO A 237 -9.43 21.52 -10.70
N SER A 238 -9.11 21.50 -9.40
CA SER A 238 -10.06 21.20 -8.32
C SER A 238 -10.46 22.39 -7.45
N LEU A 239 -9.73 23.51 -7.52
CA LEU A 239 -9.96 24.65 -6.65
C LEU A 239 -10.44 25.82 -7.52
N PRO A 240 -11.34 26.67 -7.02
CA PRO A 240 -11.85 27.82 -7.77
C PRO A 240 -10.83 28.97 -7.77
N ILE A 241 -9.60 28.70 -8.22
CA ILE A 241 -8.50 29.66 -8.23
C ILE A 241 -7.75 29.68 -9.56
N ILE A 242 -7.13 30.83 -9.82
CA ILE A 242 -6.18 31.05 -10.92
C ILE A 242 -4.84 31.38 -10.29
N LEU A 243 -3.77 30.78 -10.81
CA LEU A 243 -2.41 31.02 -10.35
C LEU A 243 -1.64 31.71 -11.48
N SER A 244 -1.02 32.85 -11.19
CA SER A 244 -0.15 33.55 -12.13
C SER A 244 1.24 33.74 -11.53
N GLY A 245 2.27 33.58 -12.36
CA GLY A 245 3.67 33.80 -11.98
C GLY A 245 4.34 34.78 -12.92
N SER A 246 5.14 35.67 -12.35
CA SER A 246 5.75 36.78 -13.08
C SER A 246 7.25 36.85 -12.85
N GLU A 247 7.92 37.56 -13.75
CA GLU A 247 9.31 37.99 -13.61
C GLU A 247 9.52 39.01 -12.46
N ASP A 248 8.48 39.41 -11.74
CA ASP A 248 8.63 40.15 -10.47
C ASP A 248 8.98 39.24 -9.28
N GLY A 249 9.08 37.93 -9.52
CA GLY A 249 9.39 36.91 -8.53
C GLY A 249 8.24 36.59 -7.58
N THR A 250 7.03 37.02 -7.92
CA THR A 250 5.81 36.71 -7.16
C THR A 250 4.92 35.71 -7.89
N ILE A 251 4.23 34.89 -7.10
CA ILE A 251 3.10 34.07 -7.53
C ILE A 251 1.84 34.71 -6.94
N LYS A 252 0.86 35.04 -7.77
CA LYS A 252 -0.42 35.59 -7.33
C LYS A 252 -1.52 34.55 -7.47
N ILE A 253 -2.35 34.46 -6.43
CA ILE A 253 -3.52 33.58 -6.38
C ILE A 253 -4.76 34.46 -6.49
N TRP A 254 -5.56 34.19 -7.50
CA TRP A 254 -6.80 34.89 -7.79
C TRP A 254 -7.98 33.97 -7.63
N HIS A 255 -9.11 34.50 -7.21
CA HIS A 255 -10.35 33.74 -7.18
C HIS A 255 -10.94 33.60 -8.60
N SER A 256 -11.36 32.40 -9.00
CA SER A 256 -11.82 32.13 -10.39
C SER A 256 -13.17 32.75 -10.75
N SER A 257 -14.08 32.94 -9.79
CA SER A 257 -15.37 33.61 -10.03
C SER A 257 -15.36 35.12 -9.80
N THR A 258 -14.74 35.61 -8.71
CA THR A 258 -14.75 37.05 -8.38
C THR A 258 -13.57 37.81 -9.01
N TYR A 259 -12.55 37.09 -9.48
CA TYR A 259 -11.34 37.65 -10.09
C TYR A 259 -10.53 38.58 -9.18
N ARG A 260 -10.78 38.53 -7.87
CA ARG A 260 -10.03 39.30 -6.88
C ARG A 260 -8.73 38.58 -6.54
N LEU A 261 -7.69 39.38 -6.25
CA LEU A 261 -6.43 38.89 -5.72
C LEU A 261 -6.65 38.43 -4.28
N GLU A 262 -6.47 37.13 -4.02
CA GLU A 262 -6.61 36.54 -2.68
C GLU A 262 -5.29 36.54 -1.93
N ASN A 263 -4.19 36.13 -2.59
CA ASN A 263 -2.88 36.04 -1.96
C ASN A 263 -1.75 36.34 -2.94
N THR A 264 -0.61 36.84 -2.43
CA THR A 264 0.65 37.00 -3.17
C THR A 264 1.74 36.26 -2.41
N LEU A 265 2.32 35.25 -3.04
CA LEU A 265 3.42 34.45 -2.52
C LEU A 265 4.74 34.94 -3.12
N SER A 266 5.78 35.05 -2.29
CA SER A 266 7.15 35.30 -2.73
C SER A 266 8.08 34.40 -1.94
N TYR A 267 8.93 33.64 -2.64
CA TYR A 267 9.86 32.68 -2.05
C TYR A 267 11.32 33.13 -2.15
N GLY A 268 11.60 34.31 -2.72
CA GLY A 268 12.95 34.85 -2.85
C GLY A 268 13.88 34.05 -3.77
N LEU A 269 13.33 33.40 -4.81
CA LEU A 269 14.08 32.65 -5.83
C LEU A 269 14.18 33.43 -7.16
N GLU A 270 14.02 34.76 -7.11
CA GLU A 270 13.94 35.66 -8.27
C GLU A 270 12.77 35.30 -9.21
N ARG A 271 12.94 35.40 -10.53
CA ARG A 271 11.86 35.32 -11.54
C ARG A 271 11.19 33.94 -11.60
N ALA A 272 9.85 33.93 -11.72
CA ALA A 272 9.09 32.70 -11.98
C ALA A 272 8.94 32.45 -13.50
N TRP A 273 9.21 31.23 -13.96
CA TRP A 273 9.24 30.89 -15.39
C TRP A 273 8.19 29.89 -15.82
N CYS A 274 7.91 28.88 -15.00
CA CYS A 274 7.04 27.77 -15.39
C CYS A 274 6.20 27.27 -14.22
N VAL A 275 5.10 26.62 -14.55
CA VAL A 275 4.17 26.04 -13.59
C VAL A 275 3.66 24.68 -14.07
N ALA A 276 3.39 23.81 -13.13
CA ALA A 276 2.60 22.61 -13.32
C ALA A 276 1.70 22.40 -12.11
N TYR A 277 0.59 21.71 -12.31
CA TYR A 277 -0.30 21.28 -11.26
C TYR A 277 -0.47 19.76 -11.34
N ARG A 278 -0.74 19.12 -10.20
CA ARG A 278 -1.11 17.72 -10.21
C ARG A 278 -2.60 17.60 -10.52
N LYS A 279 -2.98 16.71 -11.44
CA LYS A 279 -4.40 16.52 -11.82
C LYS A 279 -5.25 15.94 -10.67
N SER A 280 -4.65 15.02 -9.90
CA SER A 280 -5.31 14.31 -8.80
C SER A 280 -5.17 15.02 -7.45
N GLY A 281 -4.20 15.92 -7.29
CA GLY A 281 -3.88 16.59 -6.02
C GLY A 281 -4.11 18.09 -6.08
N ASN A 282 -4.02 18.77 -4.94
CA ASN A 282 -3.97 20.22 -4.92
C ASN A 282 -2.52 20.76 -4.85
N GLU A 283 -1.56 19.97 -5.32
CA GLU A 283 -0.16 20.40 -5.40
C GLU A 283 0.13 21.15 -6.69
N VAL A 284 0.92 22.22 -6.56
CA VAL A 284 1.39 23.05 -7.65
C VAL A 284 2.90 23.21 -7.55
N ALA A 285 3.59 23.00 -8.65
CA ALA A 285 5.02 23.19 -8.80
C ALA A 285 5.28 24.46 -9.59
N VAL A 286 6.20 25.30 -9.12
CA VAL A 286 6.64 26.51 -9.81
C VAL A 286 8.16 26.49 -9.94
N GLY A 287 8.64 26.71 -11.15
CA GLY A 287 10.07 26.86 -11.45
C GLY A 287 10.49 28.33 -11.51
N PHE A 288 11.63 28.62 -10.91
CA PHE A 288 12.23 29.93 -10.74
C PHE A 288 13.66 30.00 -11.31
N ASP A 289 14.29 31.17 -11.21
CA ASP A 289 15.70 31.39 -11.55
C ASP A 289 16.66 30.59 -10.66
N GLU A 290 16.37 30.46 -9.37
CA GLU A 290 17.22 29.73 -8.41
C GLU A 290 16.62 28.40 -7.92
N GLY A 291 15.73 27.77 -8.69
CA GLY A 291 15.24 26.42 -8.40
C GLY A 291 13.74 26.23 -8.57
N ALA A 292 13.17 25.27 -7.84
CA ALA A 292 11.75 24.95 -7.91
C ALA A 292 11.10 24.86 -6.52
N VAL A 293 9.82 25.20 -6.47
CA VAL A 293 8.99 25.12 -5.27
C VAL A 293 7.76 24.27 -5.55
N VAL A 294 7.43 23.36 -4.64
CA VAL A 294 6.15 22.65 -4.64
C VAL A 294 5.33 23.12 -3.45
N VAL A 295 4.11 23.57 -3.73
CA VAL A 295 3.17 24.12 -2.77
C VAL A 295 1.89 23.31 -2.83
N LYS A 296 1.40 22.89 -1.66
CA LYS A 296 0.08 22.28 -1.51
C LYS A 296 -0.93 23.36 -1.16
N LEU A 297 -1.98 23.47 -1.97
CA LEU A 297 -3.04 24.45 -1.81
C LEU A 297 -4.27 23.79 -1.18
N GLY A 298 -4.51 24.08 0.10
CA GLY A 298 -5.64 23.52 0.85
C GLY A 298 -5.56 22.01 1.11
N ARG A 299 -6.67 21.48 1.62
CA ARG A 299 -6.83 20.05 1.95
C ARG A 299 -7.29 19.26 0.74
N ASP A 300 -6.86 18.00 0.63
CA ASP A 300 -7.30 17.08 -0.41
C ASP A 300 -8.54 16.26 -0.03
N GLU A 301 -9.13 16.52 1.13
CA GLU A 301 -10.31 15.81 1.62
C GLU A 301 -11.54 16.14 0.77
N PRO A 302 -12.27 15.13 0.25
CA PRO A 302 -13.51 15.38 -0.46
C PRO A 302 -14.58 15.89 0.50
N SER A 303 -15.25 16.97 0.10
CA SER A 303 -16.42 17.49 0.82
C SER A 303 -17.63 16.59 0.56
N VAL A 304 -17.73 15.51 1.33
CA VAL A 304 -18.77 14.49 1.20
C VAL A 304 -19.44 14.20 2.54
N SER A 305 -20.73 13.87 2.49
CA SER A 305 -21.46 13.36 3.64
C SER A 305 -22.46 12.30 3.19
N MET A 306 -22.64 11.28 4.00
CA MET A 306 -23.64 10.23 3.81
C MET A 306 -24.62 10.26 4.98
N ASP A 307 -25.92 10.18 4.69
CA ASP A 307 -26.94 10.01 5.71
C ASP A 307 -27.06 8.56 6.19
N THR A 308 -27.90 8.31 7.18
CA THR A 308 -28.16 6.95 7.71
C THR A 308 -28.94 6.05 6.74
N SER A 309 -29.51 6.61 5.67
CA SER A 309 -30.29 5.87 4.66
C SER A 309 -29.46 5.43 3.45
N GLY A 310 -28.22 5.92 3.33
CA GLY A 310 -27.32 5.63 2.20
C GLY A 310 -27.37 6.68 1.09
N LYS A 311 -28.01 7.82 1.33
CA LYS A 311 -27.94 8.99 0.45
C LYS A 311 -26.63 9.73 0.70
N ILE A 312 -25.83 9.82 -0.35
CA ILE A 312 -24.58 10.56 -0.39
C ILE A 312 -24.84 11.92 -1.03
N VAL A 313 -24.29 12.96 -0.42
CA VAL A 313 -24.19 14.30 -0.99
C VAL A 313 -22.71 14.66 -1.06
N TYR A 314 -22.28 15.06 -2.23
CA TYR A 314 -20.90 15.37 -2.55
C TYR A 314 -20.82 16.72 -3.26
N ALA A 315 -19.84 17.53 -2.88
CA ALA A 315 -19.56 18.77 -3.56
C ALA A 315 -18.35 18.65 -4.49
N ARG A 316 -18.55 19.01 -5.76
CA ARG A 316 -17.48 19.23 -6.73
C ARG A 316 -17.40 20.73 -7.02
N ASN A 317 -16.40 21.40 -6.47
CA ASN A 317 -16.29 22.85 -6.52
C ASN A 317 -17.56 23.51 -5.95
N THR A 318 -18.37 24.17 -6.78
CA THR A 318 -19.65 24.80 -6.38
C THR A 318 -20.88 23.97 -6.75
N GLU A 319 -20.70 22.86 -7.46
CA GLU A 319 -21.77 21.97 -7.88
C GLU A 319 -21.98 20.88 -6.82
N ILE A 320 -23.25 20.61 -6.49
CA ILE A 320 -23.61 19.59 -5.51
C ILE A 320 -24.27 18.43 -6.22
N LEU A 321 -23.63 17.28 -6.10
CA LEU A 321 -24.09 16.03 -6.65
C LEU A 321 -24.65 15.15 -5.52
N THR A 322 -25.65 14.34 -5.85
CA THR A 322 -26.18 13.33 -4.97
C THR A 322 -26.13 11.96 -5.61
N ALA A 323 -25.80 10.97 -4.79
CA ALA A 323 -25.76 9.56 -5.13
C ALA A 323 -26.58 8.80 -4.08
N ASN A 324 -27.21 7.70 -4.46
CA ASN A 324 -27.90 6.84 -3.50
C ASN A 324 -27.37 5.42 -3.59
N VAL A 325 -26.89 4.93 -2.46
CA VAL A 325 -26.30 3.60 -2.30
C VAL A 325 -27.29 2.60 -1.72
N SER A 326 -28.47 3.03 -1.27
CA SER A 326 -29.52 2.15 -0.72
C SER A 326 -30.01 1.08 -1.69
N ASN A 327 -29.87 1.30 -3.00
CA ASN A 327 -30.33 0.37 -4.03
C ASN A 327 -29.24 -0.58 -4.51
N VAL A 328 -28.00 -0.41 -4.05
CA VAL A 328 -26.88 -1.26 -4.43
C VAL A 328 -27.05 -2.63 -3.77
N GLY A 329 -27.24 -3.68 -4.58
CA GLY A 329 -27.51 -5.05 -4.11
C GLY A 329 -29.00 -5.43 -4.03
N ALA A 330 -29.92 -4.53 -4.43
CA ALA A 330 -31.36 -4.83 -4.42
C ALA A 330 -31.79 -5.93 -5.42
N ASP A 331 -30.98 -6.19 -6.46
CA ASP A 331 -31.24 -7.16 -7.52
C ASP A 331 -30.62 -8.56 -7.27
N GLY A 332 -30.10 -8.82 -6.07
CA GLY A 332 -29.51 -10.12 -5.72
C GLY A 332 -28.09 -10.36 -6.24
N GLU A 333 -27.43 -9.33 -6.77
CA GLU A 333 -25.98 -9.38 -7.04
C GLU A 333 -25.19 -9.30 -5.74
N THR A 334 -24.39 -10.34 -5.47
CA THR A 334 -23.41 -10.34 -4.39
C THR A 334 -22.30 -9.37 -4.73
N VAL A 335 -22.26 -8.21 -4.08
CA VAL A 335 -21.17 -7.24 -4.22
C VAL A 335 -19.91 -7.83 -3.59
N GLU A 336 -18.85 -7.96 -4.38
CA GLU A 336 -17.54 -8.37 -3.88
C GLU A 336 -16.87 -7.23 -3.11
N ASP A 337 -16.12 -7.60 -2.07
CA ASP A 337 -15.37 -6.65 -1.26
C ASP A 337 -14.30 -5.93 -2.09
N GLY A 338 -14.29 -4.60 -1.99
CA GLY A 338 -13.35 -3.76 -2.75
C GLY A 338 -13.70 -3.54 -4.22
N GLN A 339 -14.81 -4.09 -4.71
CA GLN A 339 -15.31 -3.75 -6.04
C GLN A 339 -15.82 -2.30 -6.07
N ARG A 340 -15.42 -1.56 -7.12
CA ARG A 340 -15.92 -0.21 -7.37
C ARG A 340 -17.41 -0.27 -7.69
N LEU A 341 -18.21 0.46 -6.91
CA LEU A 341 -19.64 0.59 -7.11
C LEU A 341 -19.95 1.65 -8.16
N MET A 342 -20.74 1.27 -9.15
CA MET A 342 -21.25 2.17 -10.17
C MET A 342 -22.48 2.91 -9.63
N VAL A 343 -22.25 4.00 -8.89
CA VAL A 343 -23.35 4.82 -8.35
C VAL A 343 -23.62 6.01 -9.27
N PRO A 344 -24.82 6.15 -9.86
CA PRO A 344 -25.13 7.27 -10.74
C PRO A 344 -25.22 8.56 -9.95
N LEU A 345 -24.39 9.54 -10.32
CA LEU A 345 -24.43 10.89 -9.77
C LEU A 345 -25.58 11.68 -10.41
N ARG A 346 -26.42 12.31 -9.60
CA ARG A 346 -27.47 13.25 -10.02
C ARG A 346 -27.15 14.64 -9.51
N ASP A 347 -27.39 15.66 -10.32
CA ASP A 347 -27.26 17.05 -9.89
C ASP A 347 -28.40 17.42 -8.93
N LEU A 348 -28.03 17.97 -7.77
CA LEU A 348 -28.96 18.41 -6.73
C LEU A 348 -29.07 19.94 -6.70
N GLY A 349 -28.06 20.66 -7.17
CA GLY A 349 -28.02 22.12 -7.22
C GLY A 349 -26.62 22.70 -7.05
N THR A 350 -26.55 24.02 -6.84
CA THR A 350 -25.29 24.76 -6.66
C THR A 350 -25.24 25.46 -5.31
N THR A 351 -24.04 25.69 -4.79
CA THR A 351 -23.79 26.53 -3.60
C THR A 351 -23.14 27.84 -3.98
N GLU A 352 -23.43 28.89 -3.22
CA GLU A 352 -22.84 30.22 -3.41
C GLU A 352 -21.41 30.30 -2.87
N VAL A 353 -21.14 29.54 -1.81
CA VAL A 353 -19.84 29.44 -1.13
C VAL A 353 -19.07 28.20 -1.60
N TYR A 354 -17.74 28.26 -1.51
CA TYR A 354 -16.91 27.09 -1.76
C TYR A 354 -16.98 26.12 -0.57
N PRO A 355 -17.52 24.91 -0.73
CA PRO A 355 -17.77 23.97 0.35
C PRO A 355 -16.45 23.37 0.88
N GLN A 356 -16.03 23.83 2.07
CA GLN A 356 -14.90 23.27 2.81
C GLN A 356 -15.31 22.07 3.67
N SER A 357 -16.55 22.07 4.18
CA SER A 357 -17.11 20.93 4.89
C SER A 357 -18.58 20.75 4.55
N LEU A 358 -19.00 19.50 4.44
CA LEU A 358 -20.38 19.13 4.16
C LEU A 358 -20.84 18.14 5.23
N GLN A 359 -21.97 18.42 5.88
CA GLN A 359 -22.49 17.60 6.97
C GLN A 359 -24.02 17.44 6.87
N HIS A 360 -24.50 16.20 6.86
CA HIS A 360 -25.91 15.92 7.10
C HIS A 360 -26.27 16.20 8.57
N SER A 361 -27.50 16.65 8.82
CA SER A 361 -28.09 16.53 10.14
C SER A 361 -28.22 15.05 10.52
N PRO A 362 -28.21 14.68 11.83
CA PRO A 362 -28.29 13.27 12.25
C PRO A 362 -29.48 12.49 11.67
N ASN A 363 -30.61 13.16 11.43
CA ASN A 363 -31.78 12.59 10.78
C ASN A 363 -31.76 12.61 9.23
N GLY A 364 -30.69 13.09 8.59
CA GLY A 364 -30.54 13.20 7.13
C GLY A 364 -31.42 14.27 6.44
N ARG A 365 -32.22 15.03 7.19
CA ARG A 365 -33.19 15.99 6.61
C ARG A 365 -32.54 17.25 6.03
N PHE A 366 -31.47 17.72 6.66
CA PHE A 366 -30.76 18.92 6.29
C PHE A 366 -29.32 18.60 5.92
N VAL A 367 -28.75 19.42 5.05
CA VAL A 367 -27.34 19.40 4.72
C VAL A 367 -26.78 20.78 4.97
N THR A 368 -25.74 20.86 5.79
CA THR A 368 -25.01 22.09 6.03
C THR A 368 -23.76 22.10 5.17
N VAL A 369 -23.55 23.23 4.52
CA VAL A 369 -22.34 23.55 3.77
C VAL A 369 -21.65 24.70 4.50
N CYS A 370 -20.39 24.51 4.88
CA CYS A 370 -19.56 25.58 5.46
C CYS A 370 -18.40 25.87 4.51
N GLY A 371 -18.13 27.16 4.30
CA GLY A 371 -17.17 27.63 3.32
C GLY A 371 -16.94 29.12 3.45
N ASP A 372 -15.70 29.58 3.24
CA ASP A 372 -15.34 31.01 3.21
C ASP A 372 -15.75 31.83 4.46
N GLY A 373 -15.88 31.18 5.62
CA GLY A 373 -16.33 31.82 6.86
C GLY A 373 -17.84 32.03 6.95
N GLU A 374 -18.61 31.40 6.07
CA GLU A 374 -20.05 31.37 6.04
C GLU A 374 -20.57 29.92 6.15
N TYR A 375 -21.79 29.77 6.64
CA TYR A 375 -22.52 28.50 6.63
C TYR A 375 -23.89 28.69 5.98
N ILE A 376 -24.32 27.66 5.25
CA ILE A 376 -25.65 27.61 4.64
C ILE A 376 -26.25 26.22 4.90
N ILE A 377 -27.49 26.20 5.39
CA ILE A 377 -28.26 24.98 5.64
C ILE A 377 -29.29 24.82 4.52
N TYR A 378 -29.23 23.70 3.82
CA TYR A 378 -30.15 23.30 2.76
C TYR A 378 -31.04 22.13 3.21
N THR A 379 -32.21 21.98 2.57
CA THR A 379 -32.97 20.73 2.66
C THR A 379 -32.34 19.64 1.80
N ALA A 380 -32.10 18.46 2.35
CA ALA A 380 -31.39 17.38 1.65
C ALA A 380 -32.14 16.88 0.38
N LEU A 381 -33.48 16.96 0.36
CA LEU A 381 -34.29 16.43 -0.75
C LEU A 381 -34.43 17.39 -1.93
N ALA A 382 -34.66 18.67 -1.67
CA ALA A 382 -35.03 19.66 -2.68
C ALA A 382 -34.03 20.82 -2.79
N TRP A 383 -32.92 20.75 -2.06
CA TRP A 383 -31.84 21.74 -2.03
C TRP A 383 -32.31 23.18 -1.81
N ARG A 384 -33.28 23.38 -0.91
CA ARG A 384 -33.81 24.72 -0.60
C ARG A 384 -33.08 25.30 0.60
N ASN A 385 -32.60 26.53 0.48
CA ASN A 385 -31.99 27.27 1.58
C ASN A 385 -32.99 27.42 2.75
N LYS A 386 -32.54 27.09 3.97
CA LYS A 386 -33.29 27.20 5.22
C LYS A 386 -32.75 28.26 6.16
N ALA A 387 -31.44 28.32 6.30
CA ALA A 387 -30.75 29.29 7.13
C ALA A 387 -29.35 29.52 6.56
N PHE A 388 -28.80 30.70 6.80
CA PHE A 388 -27.45 31.08 6.42
C PHE A 388 -26.90 32.08 7.44
N GLY A 389 -25.58 32.21 7.52
CA GLY A 389 -24.93 33.20 8.36
C GLY A 389 -23.41 33.09 8.32
N SER A 390 -22.73 33.94 9.08
CA SER A 390 -21.29 33.82 9.29
C SER A 390 -20.97 32.65 10.21
N GLY A 391 -20.00 31.82 9.84
CA GLY A 391 -19.55 30.67 10.61
C GLY A 391 -18.33 30.00 10.00
N THR A 392 -17.25 29.84 10.77
CA THR A 392 -16.04 29.13 10.33
C THR A 392 -16.15 27.61 10.56
N SER A 393 -16.89 27.20 11.58
CA SER A 393 -17.11 25.80 11.94
C SER A 393 -18.55 25.61 12.41
N PHE A 394 -19.08 24.40 12.24
CA PHE A 394 -20.48 24.06 12.46
C PHE A 394 -20.61 22.68 13.11
N ALA A 395 -21.54 22.54 14.04
CA ALA A 395 -21.82 21.28 14.73
C ALA A 395 -23.33 21.07 14.92
N TRP A 396 -23.84 19.88 14.56
CA TRP A 396 -25.21 19.46 14.86
C TRP A 396 -25.31 18.78 16.23
N ALA A 397 -26.38 19.05 16.97
CA ALA A 397 -26.78 18.21 18.11
C ALA A 397 -27.52 16.96 17.63
N SER A 398 -27.59 15.91 18.46
CA SER A 398 -28.28 14.65 18.15
C SER A 398 -29.77 14.81 17.82
N ASP A 399 -30.42 15.87 18.29
CA ASP A 399 -31.84 16.16 18.02
C ASP A 399 -32.13 16.67 16.59
N SER A 400 -31.09 16.93 15.79
CA SER A 400 -31.15 17.47 14.42
C SER A 400 -31.85 18.83 14.25
N ASN A 401 -32.20 19.51 15.34
CA ASN A 401 -32.89 20.80 15.34
C ASN A 401 -32.08 21.88 16.06
N THR A 402 -31.15 21.46 16.91
CA THR A 402 -30.19 22.29 17.62
C THR A 402 -28.85 22.19 16.93
N TYR A 403 -28.18 23.32 16.74
CA TYR A 403 -26.85 23.39 16.16
C TYR A 403 -26.05 24.53 16.75
N ALA A 404 -24.72 24.39 16.74
CA ALA A 404 -23.79 25.43 17.13
C ALA A 404 -22.99 25.90 15.92
N VAL A 405 -22.67 27.19 15.92
CA VAL A 405 -21.85 27.84 14.91
C VAL A 405 -20.76 28.63 15.60
N GLN A 406 -19.53 28.47 15.10
CA GLN A 406 -18.39 29.26 15.52
C GLN A 406 -18.28 30.52 14.64
N GLU A 407 -18.47 31.69 15.24
CA GLU A 407 -18.25 32.99 14.59
C GLU A 407 -16.85 33.53 14.95
N GLY A 408 -15.94 33.54 13.99
CA GLY A 408 -14.56 33.96 14.21
C GLY A 408 -13.80 33.01 15.13
N LYS A 409 -12.86 33.52 15.95
CA LYS A 409 -11.97 32.66 16.76
C LYS A 409 -12.46 32.39 18.19
N SER A 410 -13.53 33.04 18.68
CA SER A 410 -13.87 32.99 20.11
C SER A 410 -15.37 33.10 20.45
N LYS A 411 -16.24 33.27 19.45
CA LYS A 411 -17.69 33.36 19.68
C LYS A 411 -18.36 32.09 19.21
N LEU A 412 -19.14 31.50 20.11
CA LEU A 412 -19.94 30.32 19.85
C LEU A 412 -21.41 30.73 19.98
N ARG A 413 -22.21 30.47 18.95
CA ARG A 413 -23.65 30.71 18.95
C ARG A 413 -24.39 29.40 18.82
N VAL A 414 -25.41 29.20 19.65
CA VAL A 414 -26.26 28.03 19.62
C VAL A 414 -27.64 28.44 19.10
N TYR A 415 -28.16 27.64 18.18
CA TYR A 415 -29.46 27.82 17.55
C TYR A 415 -30.33 26.61 17.83
N ARG A 416 -31.63 26.82 18.02
CA ARG A 416 -32.64 25.76 18.09
C ARG A 416 -33.81 26.13 17.20
N ASN A 417 -34.23 25.21 16.32
CA ASN A 417 -35.24 25.47 15.29
C ASN A 417 -34.89 26.73 14.45
N PHE A 418 -33.61 26.88 14.09
CA PHE A 418 -33.09 28.01 13.31
C PHE A 418 -33.26 29.39 13.98
N LYS A 419 -33.50 29.42 15.29
CA LYS A 419 -33.54 30.64 16.10
C LYS A 419 -32.41 30.62 17.11
N GLU A 420 -31.70 31.74 17.21
CA GLU A 420 -30.59 31.90 18.15
C GLU A 420 -31.06 31.81 19.60
N ARG A 421 -30.31 31.10 20.44
CA ARG A 421 -30.44 31.10 21.90
C ARG A 421 -29.29 31.93 22.48
N PRO A 422 -29.46 33.26 22.62
CA PRO A 422 -28.38 34.14 23.04
C PRO A 422 -27.94 33.82 24.47
N GLY A 423 -26.63 33.80 24.69
CA GLY A 423 -26.04 33.69 26.03
C GLY A 423 -26.11 32.32 26.69
N LEU A 424 -26.49 31.26 25.95
CA LEU A 424 -26.50 29.90 26.50
C LEU A 424 -25.09 29.44 26.89
N ILE A 425 -24.12 29.66 26.01
CA ILE A 425 -22.70 29.41 26.28
C ILE A 425 -22.02 30.77 26.41
N LYS A 426 -21.42 31.04 27.57
CA LYS A 426 -20.66 32.28 27.78
C LYS A 426 -19.47 32.26 26.83
N SER A 427 -19.22 33.39 26.15
CA SER A 427 -18.10 33.52 25.20
C SER A 427 -16.81 33.05 25.85
N THR A 428 -16.07 32.16 25.16
CA THR A 428 -14.84 31.52 25.64
C THR A 428 -13.64 32.47 25.71
N GLY A 429 -13.85 33.79 25.87
CA GLY A 429 -12.93 34.89 25.56
C GLY A 429 -11.52 34.84 26.17
N SER A 430 -11.20 33.83 26.97
CA SER A 430 -9.86 33.48 27.44
C SER A 430 -9.01 32.69 26.41
N TRP A 431 -9.61 32.00 25.43
CA TRP A 431 -8.89 31.15 24.47
C TRP A 431 -9.55 31.06 23.09
N ALA A 432 -8.75 30.69 22.08
CA ALA A 432 -9.17 30.58 20.69
C ALA A 432 -9.70 29.17 20.37
N ILE A 433 -10.87 29.11 19.75
CA ILE A 433 -11.50 27.87 19.28
C ILE A 433 -10.96 27.53 17.90
N GLU A 434 -10.42 26.33 17.73
CA GLU A 434 -9.93 25.83 16.44
C GLU A 434 -11.04 25.18 15.60
N GLY A 435 -12.01 24.55 16.25
CA GLY A 435 -13.20 24.00 15.61
C GLY A 435 -14.17 23.40 16.62
N ILE A 436 -15.40 23.17 16.16
CA ILE A 436 -16.47 22.61 16.98
C ILE A 436 -16.97 21.29 16.40
N HIS A 437 -17.37 20.38 17.28
CA HIS A 437 -17.87 19.05 16.93
C HIS A 437 -19.20 18.76 17.63
N GLY A 438 -20.09 18.13 16.87
CA GLY A 438 -21.44 17.78 17.31
C GLY A 438 -21.53 16.38 17.91
N GLY A 439 -22.70 16.05 18.46
CA GLY A 439 -22.99 14.77 19.10
C GLY A 439 -23.84 14.95 20.36
N THR A 440 -23.67 14.03 21.32
CA THR A 440 -24.40 14.06 22.61
C THR A 440 -24.14 15.35 23.38
N LEU A 441 -22.90 15.83 23.35
CA LEU A 441 -22.46 17.09 23.93
C LEU A 441 -21.83 17.95 22.84
N LEU A 442 -21.81 19.26 23.04
CA LEU A 442 -21.08 20.17 22.17
C LEU A 442 -19.61 20.15 22.58
N ALA A 443 -18.73 19.79 21.66
CA ALA A 443 -17.30 19.86 21.88
C ALA A 443 -16.69 21.06 21.14
N ALA A 444 -15.85 21.86 21.81
CA ALA A 444 -14.94 22.78 21.13
C ALA A 444 -13.50 22.45 21.44
N ARG A 445 -12.67 22.52 20.40
CA ARG A 445 -11.23 22.27 20.47
C ARG A 445 -10.49 23.58 20.68
N GLY A 446 -9.62 23.60 21.69
CA GLY A 446 -8.63 24.64 21.92
C GLY A 446 -7.22 24.05 21.83
N ASN A 447 -6.21 24.90 21.91
CA ASN A 447 -4.82 24.47 21.90
C ASN A 447 -4.50 23.65 23.16
N GLY A 448 -4.23 22.35 23.02
CA GLY A 448 -3.95 21.44 24.15
C GLY A 448 -5.17 20.87 24.89
N PHE A 449 -6.42 21.16 24.47
CA PHE A 449 -7.59 20.65 25.19
C PHE A 449 -8.90 20.64 24.37
N VAL A 450 -9.85 19.84 24.85
CA VAL A 450 -11.24 19.79 24.37
C VAL A 450 -12.18 20.13 25.52
N MET A 451 -13.09 21.08 25.28
CA MET A 451 -14.16 21.47 26.20
C MET A 451 -15.49 20.87 25.75
N PHE A 452 -16.19 20.20 26.67
CA PHE A 452 -17.54 19.71 26.45
C PHE A 452 -18.58 20.57 27.19
N TRP A 453 -19.64 20.96 26.48
CA TRP A 453 -20.83 21.62 27.05
C TRP A 453 -22.09 20.81 26.82
N ASP A 454 -23.02 20.94 27.74
CA ASP A 454 -24.37 20.44 27.59
C ASP A 454 -25.21 21.35 26.67
N TRP A 455 -25.90 20.74 25.70
CA TRP A 455 -26.69 21.48 24.69
C TRP A 455 -27.92 22.20 25.25
N GLU A 456 -28.45 21.76 26.40
CA GLU A 456 -29.68 22.30 26.97
C GLU A 456 -29.41 23.45 27.93
N THR A 457 -28.42 23.27 28.80
CA THR A 457 -28.07 24.16 29.91
C THR A 457 -26.90 25.09 29.56
N GLY A 458 -26.02 24.69 28.66
CA GLY A 458 -24.77 25.41 28.38
C GLY A 458 -23.70 25.29 29.48
N ALA A 459 -23.91 24.40 30.45
CA ALA A 459 -22.94 24.13 31.52
C ALA A 459 -21.73 23.34 30.99
N VAL A 460 -20.56 23.58 31.59
CA VAL A 460 -19.34 22.81 31.29
C VAL A 460 -19.49 21.42 31.88
N VAL A 461 -19.39 20.40 31.02
CA VAL A 461 -19.44 19.00 31.45
C VAL A 461 -18.05 18.53 31.84
N ARG A 462 -17.06 18.69 30.96
CA ARG A 462 -15.66 18.29 31.21
C ARG A 462 -14.70 19.03 30.30
N ARG A 463 -13.52 19.33 30.83
CA ARG A 463 -12.33 19.69 30.05
C ARG A 463 -11.38 18.50 30.00
N ILE A 464 -10.88 18.19 28.81
CA ILE A 464 -9.94 17.08 28.59
C ILE A 464 -8.68 17.64 27.93
N GLU A 465 -7.53 17.43 28.55
CA GLU A 465 -6.23 17.94 28.08
C GLU A 465 -5.64 17.01 27.01
N VAL A 466 -6.05 17.21 25.75
CA VAL A 466 -5.55 16.50 24.57
C VAL A 466 -5.52 17.45 23.38
N ASP A 467 -4.44 17.40 22.59
CA ASP A 467 -4.33 18.06 21.29
C ASP A 467 -5.19 17.33 20.24
N ALA A 468 -6.48 17.64 20.23
CA ALA A 468 -7.46 16.95 19.39
C ALA A 468 -7.51 17.53 17.98
N THR A 469 -7.49 16.67 16.96
CA THR A 469 -7.81 16.96 15.56
C THR A 469 -9.31 16.81 15.28
N ASN A 470 -9.96 15.78 15.83
CA ASN A 470 -11.37 15.48 15.61
C ASN A 470 -12.02 14.88 16.87
N VAL A 471 -13.34 15.05 17.00
CA VAL A 471 -14.13 14.45 18.09
C VAL A 471 -15.39 13.84 17.48
N SER A 472 -15.60 12.54 17.71
CA SER A 472 -16.75 11.83 17.17
C SER A 472 -17.47 11.03 18.25
N TRP A 473 -18.79 11.17 18.30
CA TRP A 473 -19.65 10.43 19.22
C TRP A 473 -20.22 9.17 18.59
N SER A 474 -20.35 8.13 19.40
CA SER A 474 -21.13 6.93 19.07
C SER A 474 -22.62 7.24 18.89
N GLY A 475 -23.33 6.37 18.17
CA GLY A 475 -24.77 6.52 17.95
C GLY A 475 -25.61 6.38 19.22
N THR A 476 -25.11 5.64 20.22
CA THR A 476 -25.72 5.51 21.55
C THR A 476 -25.48 6.75 22.42
N GLY A 477 -24.37 7.45 22.17
CA GLY A 477 -23.96 8.64 22.90
C GLY A 477 -23.19 8.34 24.19
N GLU A 478 -22.85 7.08 24.45
CA GLU A 478 -22.07 6.64 25.61
C GLU A 478 -20.56 6.67 25.35
N LEU A 479 -20.13 6.44 24.10
CA LEU A 479 -18.71 6.46 23.74
C LEU A 479 -18.38 7.70 22.90
N VAL A 480 -17.22 8.28 23.15
CA VAL A 480 -16.64 9.37 22.35
C VAL A 480 -15.19 9.03 21.99
N ALA A 481 -14.84 9.26 20.72
CA ALA A 481 -13.47 9.17 20.25
C ALA A 481 -12.90 10.58 20.06
N ILE A 482 -11.76 10.84 20.69
CA ILE A 482 -10.95 12.04 20.51
C ILE A 482 -9.71 11.62 19.73
N THR A 483 -9.57 12.10 18.49
CA THR A 483 -8.39 11.82 17.67
C THR A 483 -7.40 12.98 17.80
N SER A 484 -6.12 12.68 17.84
CA SER A 484 -4.98 13.60 17.74
C SER A 484 -4.29 13.41 16.38
N GLU A 485 -3.12 14.01 16.18
CA GLU A 485 -2.32 13.80 14.96
C GLU A 485 -1.73 12.39 14.90
N ASP A 486 -1.26 11.87 16.04
CA ASP A 486 -0.53 10.59 16.11
C ASP A 486 -1.25 9.50 16.94
N SER A 487 -2.27 9.87 17.73
CA SER A 487 -2.99 8.97 18.62
C SER A 487 -4.48 9.20 18.60
N PHE A 488 -5.27 8.28 19.16
CA PHE A 488 -6.66 8.52 19.49
C PHE A 488 -7.05 7.86 20.80
N TYR A 489 -8.03 8.47 21.47
CA TYR A 489 -8.52 8.10 22.80
C TYR A 489 -10.01 7.80 22.71
N ILE A 490 -10.44 6.70 23.31
CA ILE A 490 -11.86 6.37 23.47
C ILE A 490 -12.24 6.51 24.92
N LEU A 491 -13.23 7.37 25.16
CA LEU A 491 -13.76 7.66 26.48
C LEU A 491 -15.22 7.24 26.56
N ARG A 492 -15.63 6.71 27.71
CA ARG A 492 -17.03 6.51 28.09
C ARG A 492 -17.55 7.76 28.77
N PHE A 493 -18.72 8.20 28.39
CA PHE A 493 -19.46 9.28 29.03
C PHE A 493 -20.58 8.70 29.90
N ASP A 494 -20.48 8.90 31.21
CA ASP A 494 -21.53 8.55 32.16
C ASP A 494 -22.38 9.79 32.47
N ARG A 495 -23.60 9.81 31.90
CA ARG A 495 -24.55 10.91 32.10
C ARG A 495 -25.12 10.94 33.51
N ASP A 496 -25.25 9.78 34.16
CA ASP A 496 -25.84 9.68 35.50
C ASP A 496 -24.86 10.17 36.56
N ALA A 497 -23.56 9.92 36.37
CA ALA A 497 -22.50 10.50 37.19
C ALA A 497 -22.52 12.04 37.12
N TYR A 498 -22.65 12.60 35.90
CA TYR A 498 -22.77 14.04 35.70
C TYR A 498 -24.01 14.63 36.38
N ASN A 499 -25.19 14.02 36.17
CA ASN A 499 -26.44 14.49 36.78
C ASN A 499 -26.40 14.42 38.31
N SER A 500 -25.84 13.34 38.87
CA SER A 500 -25.71 13.16 40.33
C SER A 500 -24.86 14.26 40.96
N LYS A 501 -23.80 14.70 40.27
CA LYS A 501 -22.96 15.81 40.72
C LYS A 501 -23.64 17.17 40.61
N ILE A 502 -24.44 17.41 39.57
CA ILE A 502 -25.28 18.62 39.51
C ILE A 502 -26.29 18.64 40.65
N ASP A 503 -26.97 17.51 40.90
CA ASP A 503 -27.99 17.40 41.94
C ASP A 503 -27.39 17.53 43.36
N SER A 504 -26.10 17.19 43.53
CA SER A 504 -25.37 17.40 44.78
C SER A 504 -25.13 18.88 45.12
N GLY A 505 -25.26 19.78 44.13
CA GLY A 505 -25.12 21.23 44.31
C GLY A 505 -23.67 21.73 44.47
N GLU A 506 -22.65 20.90 44.19
CA GLU A 506 -21.25 21.32 44.18
C GLU A 506 -20.98 22.33 43.04
N ILE A 507 -20.12 23.32 43.31
CA ILE A 507 -19.72 24.30 42.30
C ILE A 507 -18.81 23.61 41.29
N ILE A 508 -19.35 23.36 40.09
CA ILE A 508 -18.57 22.84 38.96
C ILE A 508 -17.55 23.91 38.56
N GLY A 509 -16.27 23.61 38.75
CA GLY A 509 -15.16 24.46 38.32
C GLY A 509 -14.99 24.47 36.80
N ASP A 510 -14.01 25.22 36.32
CA ASP A 510 -13.73 25.37 34.87
C ASP A 510 -13.32 24.05 34.18
N GLU A 511 -12.91 23.04 34.95
CA GLU A 511 -12.51 21.70 34.49
C GLU A 511 -13.67 20.70 34.37
N GLY A 512 -14.88 21.06 34.83
CA GLY A 512 -16.06 20.18 34.79
C GLY A 512 -16.01 19.00 35.79
N VAL A 513 -16.81 17.96 35.52
CA VAL A 513 -16.97 16.77 36.36
C VAL A 513 -16.09 15.62 35.86
N GLU A 514 -15.05 15.26 36.62
CA GLU A 514 -14.09 14.21 36.25
C GLU A 514 -14.73 12.83 36.11
N GLU A 515 -15.62 12.46 37.04
CA GLU A 515 -16.32 11.18 37.07
C GLU A 515 -17.25 10.96 35.86
N ALA A 516 -17.54 12.01 35.08
CA ALA A 516 -18.38 11.91 33.89
C ALA A 516 -17.67 11.21 32.72
N PHE A 517 -16.34 11.14 32.70
CA PHE A 517 -15.57 10.52 31.62
C PHE A 517 -14.60 9.46 32.15
N GLU A 518 -14.57 8.31 31.48
CA GLU A 518 -13.64 7.22 31.79
C GLU A 518 -12.89 6.79 30.52
N LEU A 519 -11.58 6.61 30.62
CA LEU A 519 -10.74 6.14 29.52
C LEU A 519 -10.86 4.62 29.35
N ILE A 520 -11.34 4.19 28.17
CA ILE A 520 -11.47 2.77 27.81
C ILE A 520 -10.25 2.30 27.02
N ALA A 521 -9.83 3.07 26.02
CA ALA A 521 -8.78 2.65 25.11
C ALA A 521 -7.93 3.84 24.63
N GLU A 522 -6.65 3.56 24.42
CA GLU A 522 -5.67 4.47 23.83
C GLU A 522 -4.91 3.70 22.75
N SER A 523 -4.78 4.31 21.57
CA SER A 523 -4.04 3.74 20.46
C SER A 523 -3.15 4.79 19.81
N SER A 524 -1.90 4.43 19.54
CA SER A 524 -0.89 5.26 18.86
C SER A 524 -1.00 5.12 17.33
N GLU A 525 -2.19 5.41 16.79
CA GLU A 525 -2.39 5.46 15.33
C GLU A 525 -3.00 6.79 14.89
N ALA A 526 -2.44 7.37 13.83
CA ALA A 526 -2.94 8.59 13.20
C ALA A 526 -4.24 8.32 12.41
N VAL A 527 -5.34 8.93 12.84
CA VAL A 527 -6.67 8.78 12.23
C VAL A 527 -6.95 9.89 11.21
N LYS A 528 -7.27 9.53 9.97
CA LYS A 528 -7.73 10.45 8.91
C LYS A 528 -9.24 10.69 9.00
N THR A 529 -10.02 9.62 8.89
CA THR A 529 -11.49 9.69 8.98
C THR A 529 -12.01 8.61 9.89
N CYS A 530 -13.11 8.87 10.59
CA CYS A 530 -13.70 7.91 11.51
C CYS A 530 -15.23 7.99 11.55
N LYS A 531 -15.86 6.86 11.89
CA LYS A 531 -17.30 6.70 12.13
C LYS A 531 -17.53 5.59 13.15
N TRP A 532 -18.60 5.75 13.91
CA TRP A 532 -19.06 4.75 14.86
C TRP A 532 -20.12 3.84 14.25
N VAL A 533 -20.07 2.55 14.59
CA VAL A 533 -21.09 1.55 14.30
C VAL A 533 -21.40 0.80 15.59
N GLY A 534 -22.48 1.19 16.26
CA GLY A 534 -22.71 0.77 17.65
C GLY A 534 -21.53 1.19 18.53
N ASP A 535 -20.92 0.22 19.21
CA ASP A 535 -19.74 0.41 20.07
C ASP A 535 -18.41 0.23 19.32
N CYS A 536 -18.45 -0.06 18.01
CA CYS A 536 -17.27 -0.27 17.19
C CYS A 536 -16.83 1.04 16.53
N PHE A 537 -15.55 1.36 16.72
CA PHE A 537 -14.95 2.55 16.12
C PHE A 537 -14.23 2.18 14.82
N ILE A 538 -14.76 2.63 13.68
CA ILE A 538 -14.18 2.35 12.35
C ILE A 538 -13.43 3.58 11.90
N TYR A 539 -12.21 3.39 11.41
CA TYR A 539 -11.37 4.51 11.01
C TYR A 539 -10.43 4.17 9.85
N THR A 540 -10.01 5.20 9.13
CA THR A 540 -8.92 5.11 8.15
C THR A 540 -7.67 5.76 8.74
N ASN A 541 -6.52 5.10 8.59
CA ASN A 541 -5.26 5.62 9.13
C ASN A 541 -4.45 6.41 8.10
N SER A 542 -3.36 7.05 8.54
CA SER A 542 -2.47 7.82 7.65
C SER A 542 -1.83 6.97 6.53
N THR A 543 -1.61 5.67 6.77
CA THR A 543 -1.10 4.69 5.79
C THR A 543 -2.17 4.13 4.84
N ASN A 544 -3.36 4.74 4.79
CA ASN A 544 -4.49 4.32 3.94
C ASN A 544 -4.95 2.88 4.23
N ARG A 545 -4.97 2.47 5.49
CA ARG A 545 -5.61 1.22 5.93
C ARG A 545 -6.97 1.52 6.52
N LEU A 546 -7.94 0.67 6.22
CA LEU A 546 -9.26 0.67 6.86
C LEU A 546 -9.19 -0.27 8.06
N ASN A 547 -9.28 0.30 9.25
CA ASN A 547 -9.22 -0.41 10.52
C ASN A 547 -10.55 -0.26 11.27
N TYR A 548 -10.81 -1.20 12.16
CA TYR A 548 -11.86 -1.06 13.15
C TYR A 548 -11.33 -1.48 14.52
N LEU A 549 -11.74 -0.76 15.56
CA LEU A 549 -11.36 -1.01 16.94
C LEU A 549 -12.53 -1.67 17.67
N VAL A 550 -12.22 -2.77 18.37
CA VAL A 550 -13.12 -3.43 19.31
C VAL A 550 -12.42 -3.53 20.66
N GLY A 551 -13.02 -2.94 21.70
CA GLY A 551 -12.36 -2.82 23.00
C GLY A 551 -11.07 -2.01 22.89
N ASN A 552 -9.92 -2.66 23.09
CA ASN A 552 -8.58 -2.07 22.98
C ASN A 552 -7.75 -2.65 21.83
N GLN A 553 -8.36 -3.43 20.93
CA GLN A 553 -7.66 -4.09 19.83
C GLN A 553 -8.08 -3.51 18.49
N SER A 554 -7.07 -3.14 17.68
CA SER A 554 -7.28 -2.68 16.31
C SER A 554 -7.14 -3.85 15.34
N HIS A 555 -8.11 -3.96 14.44
CA HIS A 555 -8.13 -4.96 13.37
C HIS A 555 -8.16 -4.27 12.01
N THR A 556 -7.25 -4.66 11.12
CA THR A 556 -7.23 -4.18 9.74
C THR A 556 -8.19 -4.97 8.87
N LEU A 557 -9.10 -4.26 8.20
CA LEU A 557 -10.02 -4.83 7.23
C LEU A 557 -9.39 -4.91 5.83
N ASN A 558 -8.78 -3.81 5.37
CA ASN A 558 -8.10 -3.77 4.07
C ASN A 558 -7.02 -2.66 3.98
N HIS A 559 -6.11 -2.77 3.02
CA HIS A 559 -5.13 -1.74 2.66
C HIS A 559 -5.46 -1.10 1.30
N PHE A 560 -5.12 0.17 1.13
CA PHE A 560 -5.36 0.92 -0.11
C PHE A 560 -4.11 1.66 -0.55
N ASP A 561 -3.88 1.71 -1.87
CA ASP A 561 -2.76 2.47 -2.43
C ASP A 561 -3.04 3.98 -2.47
N GLN A 562 -4.31 4.37 -2.42
CA GLN A 562 -4.77 5.76 -2.48
C GLN A 562 -5.47 6.18 -1.19
N GLY A 563 -5.53 7.49 -0.97
CA GLY A 563 -6.28 8.08 0.15
C GLY A 563 -7.77 7.79 0.02
N ILE A 564 -8.30 7.02 0.98
CA ILE A 564 -9.73 6.72 1.09
C ILE A 564 -10.35 7.42 2.31
N TYR A 565 -11.61 7.80 2.13
CA TYR A 565 -12.39 8.55 3.10
C TYR A 565 -13.62 7.74 3.48
N LEU A 566 -13.83 7.56 4.79
CA LEU A 566 -14.95 6.79 5.32
C LEU A 566 -16.25 7.58 5.17
N LEU A 567 -17.21 7.03 4.42
CA LEU A 567 -18.53 7.63 4.25
C LEU A 567 -19.45 7.25 5.42
N GLY A 568 -19.52 5.95 5.72
CA GLY A 568 -20.30 5.39 6.82
C GLY A 568 -20.67 3.94 6.59
N TYR A 569 -21.59 3.45 7.41
CA TYR A 569 -22.03 2.05 7.43
C TYR A 569 -23.53 1.97 7.20
N LEU A 570 -23.98 1.02 6.38
CA LEU A 570 -25.40 0.71 6.20
C LEU A 570 -25.74 -0.62 6.85
N PRO A 571 -26.51 -0.61 7.97
CA PRO A 571 -26.94 -1.83 8.63
C PRO A 571 -27.76 -2.76 7.73
N ALA A 572 -28.53 -2.20 6.80
CA ALA A 572 -29.33 -2.99 5.86
C ALA A 572 -28.48 -3.91 4.96
N HIS A 573 -27.25 -3.50 4.67
CA HIS A 573 -26.34 -4.25 3.79
C HIS A 573 -25.22 -4.96 4.57
N ASN A 574 -25.05 -4.69 5.87
CA ASN A 574 -23.90 -5.10 6.68
C ASN A 574 -22.55 -4.73 6.03
N ARG A 575 -22.47 -3.53 5.45
CA ARG A 575 -21.30 -3.05 4.69
C ARG A 575 -20.90 -1.63 5.07
N ILE A 576 -19.58 -1.42 5.07
CA ILE A 576 -18.93 -0.12 5.17
C ILE A 576 -18.76 0.44 3.76
N TYR A 577 -19.01 1.73 3.60
CA TYR A 577 -18.77 2.47 2.37
C TYR A 577 -17.63 3.45 2.56
N VAL A 578 -16.68 3.42 1.63
CA VAL A 578 -15.56 4.34 1.54
C VAL A 578 -15.55 4.99 0.16
N ALA A 579 -15.01 6.19 0.05
CA ALA A 579 -14.83 6.88 -1.23
C ALA A 579 -13.41 7.38 -1.39
N ASP A 580 -12.93 7.41 -2.64
CA ASP A 580 -11.73 8.17 -2.99
C ASP A 580 -12.08 9.66 -3.25
N LYS A 581 -11.04 10.46 -3.55
CA LYS A 581 -11.18 11.89 -3.87
C LYS A 581 -12.06 12.16 -5.10
N ASP A 582 -12.08 11.24 -6.06
CA ASP A 582 -12.84 11.35 -7.31
C ASP A 582 -14.29 10.84 -7.19
N MET A 583 -14.72 10.45 -5.98
CA MET A 583 -16.03 9.89 -5.66
C MET A 583 -16.31 8.50 -6.23
N ASN A 584 -15.27 7.69 -6.38
CA ASN A 584 -15.46 6.27 -6.60
C ASN A 584 -15.76 5.63 -5.24
N VAL A 585 -16.95 5.05 -5.13
CA VAL A 585 -17.42 4.42 -3.90
C VAL A 585 -17.03 2.94 -3.92
N TYR A 586 -16.45 2.47 -2.83
CA TYR A 586 -16.11 1.07 -2.59
C TYR A 586 -16.88 0.58 -1.38
N SER A 587 -17.13 -0.73 -1.31
CA SER A 587 -17.82 -1.32 -0.16
C SER A 587 -17.11 -2.55 0.38
N TYR A 588 -17.16 -2.70 1.69
CA TYR A 588 -16.52 -3.80 2.42
C TYR A 588 -17.51 -4.41 3.39
N ALA A 589 -17.60 -5.74 3.41
CA ALA A 589 -18.43 -6.45 4.37
C ALA A 589 -17.87 -6.30 5.78
N LEU A 590 -18.73 -5.84 6.70
CA LEU A 590 -18.49 -5.90 8.13
C LEU A 590 -19.79 -6.35 8.77
N ALA A 591 -19.86 -7.64 9.09
CA ALA A 591 -21.02 -8.19 9.77
C ALA A 591 -21.05 -7.67 11.21
N LEU A 592 -22.11 -6.91 11.56
CA LEU A 592 -22.30 -6.40 12.91
C LEU A 592 -22.29 -7.52 13.97
N THR A 593 -22.84 -8.68 13.63
CA THR A 593 -22.85 -9.86 14.51
C THR A 593 -21.44 -10.34 14.88
N VAL A 594 -20.47 -10.23 13.97
CA VAL A 594 -19.07 -10.59 14.25
C VAL A 594 -18.46 -9.60 15.23
N VAL A 595 -18.74 -8.31 15.03
CA VAL A 595 -18.25 -7.23 15.89
C VAL A 595 -18.87 -7.31 17.28
N GLU A 596 -20.17 -7.56 17.38
CA GLU A 596 -20.88 -7.78 18.64
C GLU A 596 -20.35 -9.02 19.37
N TYR A 597 -20.09 -10.11 18.65
CA TYR A 597 -19.47 -11.31 19.19
C TYR A 597 -18.07 -11.01 19.76
N GLN A 598 -17.21 -10.32 19.00
CA GLN A 598 -15.88 -9.91 19.46
C GLN A 598 -15.98 -9.01 20.70
N THR A 599 -16.94 -8.08 20.70
CA THR A 599 -17.19 -7.18 21.84
C THR A 599 -17.62 -7.96 23.08
N ALA A 600 -18.52 -8.94 22.94
CA ALA A 600 -18.99 -9.77 24.05
C ALA A 600 -17.86 -10.63 24.64
N ILE A 601 -17.01 -11.22 23.80
CA ILE A 601 -15.84 -11.98 24.24
C ILE A 601 -14.86 -11.09 25.03
N LEU A 602 -14.57 -9.88 24.54
CA LEU A 602 -13.67 -8.94 25.25
C LEU A 602 -14.27 -8.43 26.56
N ARG A 603 -15.60 -8.37 26.68
CA ARG A 603 -16.31 -8.07 27.93
C ARG A 603 -16.37 -9.26 28.90
N GLY A 604 -15.97 -10.45 28.47
CA GLY A 604 -16.03 -11.69 29.26
C GLY A 604 -17.42 -12.33 29.31
N ASP A 605 -18.38 -11.89 28.49
CA ASP A 605 -19.73 -12.46 28.42
C ASP A 605 -19.79 -13.59 27.38
N LEU A 606 -19.34 -14.78 27.80
CA LEU A 606 -19.31 -15.98 26.95
C LEU A 606 -20.72 -16.49 26.60
N ALA A 607 -21.70 -16.26 27.47
CA ALA A 607 -23.07 -16.74 27.25
C ALA A 607 -23.77 -15.96 26.14
N ALA A 608 -23.60 -14.63 26.11
CA ALA A 608 -24.09 -13.80 25.01
C ALA A 608 -23.39 -14.16 23.69
N ALA A 609 -22.08 -14.41 23.73
CA ALA A 609 -21.30 -14.79 22.56
C ALA A 609 -21.79 -16.13 21.95
N GLU A 610 -22.02 -17.15 22.77
CA GLU A 610 -22.50 -18.47 22.29
C GLU A 610 -23.88 -18.38 21.62
N ALA A 611 -24.78 -17.56 22.16
CA ALA A 611 -26.10 -17.33 21.57
C ALA A 611 -26.05 -16.69 20.18
N MET A 612 -25.02 -15.89 19.89
CA MET A 612 -24.85 -15.20 18.61
C MET A 612 -24.20 -16.07 17.53
N LEU A 613 -23.49 -17.14 17.92
CA LEU A 613 -22.69 -17.99 17.03
C LEU A 613 -23.45 -18.56 15.81
N PRO A 614 -24.72 -19.01 15.93
CA PRO A 614 -25.46 -19.53 14.78
C PRO A 614 -25.79 -18.47 13.73
N ASN A 615 -25.88 -17.20 14.13
CA ASN A 615 -26.21 -16.09 13.24
C ASN A 615 -24.99 -15.58 12.45
N ILE A 616 -23.80 -16.11 12.73
CA ILE A 616 -22.57 -15.67 12.08
C ILE A 616 -22.37 -16.42 10.75
N PRO A 617 -22.20 -15.68 9.64
CA PRO A 617 -21.86 -16.24 8.34
C PRO A 617 -20.62 -17.14 8.36
N SER A 618 -20.65 -18.24 7.60
CA SER A 618 -19.58 -19.26 7.62
C SER A 618 -18.23 -18.78 7.06
N ASP A 619 -18.23 -17.78 6.19
CA ASP A 619 -17.04 -17.12 5.63
C ASP A 619 -16.25 -16.36 6.70
N GLN A 620 -16.92 -15.79 7.72
CA GLN A 620 -16.27 -15.03 8.79
C GLN A 620 -15.84 -15.89 9.99
N ARG A 621 -16.25 -17.17 10.04
CA ARG A 621 -15.94 -18.06 11.19
C ARG A 621 -14.45 -18.30 11.38
N ASN A 622 -13.67 -18.41 10.30
CA ASN A 622 -12.21 -18.56 10.40
C ASN A 622 -11.53 -17.31 10.98
N ARG A 623 -12.05 -16.12 10.68
CA ARG A 623 -11.56 -14.88 11.28
C ARG A 623 -11.84 -14.85 12.79
N ILE A 624 -13.02 -15.29 13.20
CA ILE A 624 -13.37 -15.42 14.62
C ILE A 624 -12.49 -16.46 15.30
N ALA A 625 -12.25 -17.62 14.68
CA ALA A 625 -11.41 -18.65 15.26
C ALA A 625 -9.99 -18.13 15.56
N ARG A 626 -9.38 -17.39 14.62
CA ARG A 626 -8.07 -16.76 14.85
C ARG A 626 -8.11 -15.69 15.93
N PHE A 627 -9.21 -14.93 16.01
CA PHE A 627 -9.41 -13.96 17.09
C PHE A 627 -9.50 -14.65 18.46
N LEU A 628 -10.26 -15.74 18.56
CA LEU A 628 -10.40 -16.53 19.79
C LEU A 628 -9.07 -17.18 20.20
N GLU A 629 -8.29 -17.68 19.23
CA GLU A 629 -6.95 -18.19 19.46
C GLU A 629 -6.02 -17.11 20.05
N ALA A 630 -6.07 -15.88 19.53
CA ALA A 630 -5.31 -14.76 20.06
C ALA A 630 -5.76 -14.33 21.48
N GLN A 631 -6.98 -14.67 21.89
CA GLN A 631 -7.49 -14.51 23.26
C GLN A 631 -7.24 -15.75 24.14
N ASP A 632 -6.41 -16.70 23.70
CA ASP A 632 -6.12 -17.98 24.36
C ASP A 632 -7.35 -18.89 24.59
N LEU A 633 -8.49 -18.61 23.93
CA LEU A 633 -9.71 -19.43 23.96
C LEU A 633 -9.67 -20.52 22.88
N LYS A 634 -8.64 -21.36 22.93
CA LYS A 634 -8.32 -22.34 21.87
C LYS A 634 -9.39 -23.43 21.68
N GLU A 635 -10.07 -23.86 22.74
CA GLU A 635 -11.16 -24.84 22.67
C GLU A 635 -12.36 -24.29 21.88
N LEU A 636 -12.73 -23.03 22.14
CA LEU A 636 -13.80 -22.35 21.40
C LEU A 636 -13.35 -22.05 19.97
N ALA A 637 -12.08 -21.67 19.76
CA ALA A 637 -11.52 -21.50 18.42
C ALA A 637 -11.64 -22.79 17.57
N LEU A 638 -11.38 -23.96 18.17
CA LEU A 638 -11.46 -25.25 17.48
C LEU A 638 -12.88 -25.61 17.04
N SER A 639 -13.90 -25.25 17.83
CA SER A 639 -15.30 -25.52 17.49
C SER A 639 -15.86 -24.57 16.43
N VAL A 640 -15.32 -23.35 16.34
CA VAL A 640 -15.76 -22.32 15.40
C VAL A 640 -15.05 -22.41 14.06
N SER A 641 -13.77 -22.80 14.05
CA SER A 641 -12.96 -22.88 12.84
C SER A 641 -13.55 -23.87 11.84
N THR A 642 -13.61 -23.48 10.56
CA THR A 642 -14.04 -24.34 9.45
C THR A 642 -12.87 -24.81 8.60
N ASP A 643 -11.72 -24.15 8.72
CA ASP A 643 -10.48 -24.49 8.01
C ASP A 643 -9.80 -25.73 8.63
N PRO A 644 -9.65 -26.84 7.90
CA PRO A 644 -9.03 -28.05 8.43
C PRO A 644 -7.58 -27.84 8.89
N ASP A 645 -6.84 -26.91 8.29
CA ASP A 645 -5.43 -26.68 8.62
C ASP A 645 -5.30 -25.91 9.92
N HIS A 646 -6.11 -24.86 10.09
CA HIS A 646 -6.18 -24.12 11.34
C HIS A 646 -6.71 -25.00 12.48
N ARG A 647 -7.71 -25.84 12.23
CA ARG A 647 -8.22 -26.81 13.21
C ARG A 647 -7.15 -27.82 13.62
N PHE A 648 -6.31 -28.27 12.68
CA PHE A 648 -5.21 -29.17 12.97
C PHE A 648 -4.19 -28.52 13.91
N GLU A 649 -3.77 -27.29 13.63
CA GLU A 649 -2.84 -26.55 14.49
C GLU A 649 -3.41 -26.33 15.91
N LEU A 650 -4.69 -25.95 16.01
CA LEU A 650 -5.39 -25.80 17.28
C LEU A 650 -5.49 -27.12 18.06
N ALA A 651 -5.81 -28.23 17.39
CA ALA A 651 -5.88 -29.55 18.01
C ALA A 651 -4.50 -29.98 18.54
N ILE A 652 -3.42 -29.74 17.80
CA ILE A 652 -2.05 -30.00 18.25
C ILE A 652 -1.67 -29.12 19.45
N ALA A 653 -2.07 -27.85 19.46
CA ALA A 653 -1.84 -26.94 20.57
C ALA A 653 -2.58 -27.38 21.85
N LEU A 654 -3.79 -27.93 21.71
CA LEU A 654 -4.61 -28.49 22.79
C LEU A 654 -4.21 -29.92 23.20
N ASN A 655 -3.27 -30.54 22.49
CA ASN A 655 -2.93 -31.97 22.59
C ASN A 655 -4.14 -32.92 22.34
N ASP A 656 -5.13 -32.49 21.56
CA ASP A 656 -6.22 -33.33 21.08
C ASP A 656 -5.78 -34.15 19.85
N LEU A 657 -5.11 -35.26 20.13
CA LEU A 657 -4.59 -36.17 19.10
C LEU A 657 -5.69 -36.86 18.29
N GLY A 658 -6.89 -37.03 18.86
CA GLY A 658 -8.01 -37.70 18.18
C GLY A 658 -8.50 -36.86 17.01
N THR A 659 -8.83 -35.60 17.27
CA THR A 659 -9.27 -34.65 16.23
C THR A 659 -8.16 -34.39 15.20
N ALA A 660 -6.91 -34.27 15.63
CA ALA A 660 -5.77 -34.09 14.72
C ALA A 660 -5.61 -35.28 13.75
N LEU A 661 -5.79 -36.52 14.23
CA LEU A 661 -5.69 -37.72 13.42
C LEU A 661 -6.80 -37.82 12.37
N ASP A 662 -8.04 -37.50 12.76
CA ASP A 662 -9.18 -37.51 11.85
C ASP A 662 -9.00 -36.49 10.71
N LEU A 663 -8.48 -35.30 11.02
CA LEU A 663 -8.19 -34.26 10.03
C LEU A 663 -7.08 -34.68 9.05
N VAL A 664 -6.00 -35.27 9.55
CA VAL A 664 -4.88 -35.71 8.71
C VAL A 664 -5.27 -36.91 7.84
N ARG A 665 -6.11 -37.82 8.35
CA ARG A 665 -6.66 -38.94 7.56
C ARG A 665 -7.64 -38.49 6.48
N ALA A 666 -8.37 -37.41 6.72
CA ALA A 666 -9.32 -36.83 5.76
C ALA A 666 -8.64 -36.09 4.59
N ALA A 667 -7.35 -35.73 4.69
CA ALA A 667 -6.61 -34.95 3.69
C ALA A 667 -5.43 -35.77 3.06
N PRO A 668 -5.63 -36.47 1.93
CA PRO A 668 -4.62 -37.35 1.34
C PRO A 668 -3.53 -36.65 0.48
N GLU A 669 -3.45 -35.31 0.50
CA GLU A 669 -2.57 -34.57 -0.40
C GLU A 669 -1.07 -34.63 -0.02
N ALA A 670 -0.21 -34.35 -1.00
CA ALA A 670 1.25 -34.43 -0.90
C ALA A 670 1.89 -33.52 0.18
N GLY A 671 1.16 -32.54 0.72
CA GLY A 671 1.58 -31.70 1.86
C GLY A 671 1.33 -32.33 3.25
N SER A 672 0.66 -33.48 3.32
CA SER A 672 0.27 -34.15 4.58
C SER A 672 1.46 -34.77 5.32
N GLN A 673 2.61 -35.01 4.66
CA GLN A 673 3.78 -35.66 5.28
C GLN A 673 4.35 -34.88 6.48
N ALA A 674 4.40 -33.55 6.40
CA ALA A 674 4.85 -32.72 7.51
C ALA A 674 3.85 -32.76 8.69
N LYS A 675 2.54 -32.79 8.41
CA LYS A 675 1.49 -32.91 9.43
C LYS A 675 1.54 -34.27 10.12
N TRP A 676 1.75 -35.35 9.37
CA TRP A 676 1.98 -36.69 9.92
C TRP A 676 3.21 -36.74 10.85
N LYS A 677 4.30 -36.05 10.50
CA LYS A 677 5.45 -35.96 11.39
C LYS A 677 5.11 -35.28 12.71
N VAL A 678 4.42 -34.13 12.67
CA VAL A 678 4.01 -33.40 13.88
C VAL A 678 3.10 -34.26 14.77
N VAL A 679 2.15 -34.99 14.18
CA VAL A 679 1.32 -35.96 14.92
C VAL A 679 2.19 -37.06 15.51
N GLY A 680 3.14 -37.60 14.75
CA GLY A 680 4.06 -38.65 15.21
C GLY A 680 4.92 -38.21 16.40
N ASP A 681 5.50 -37.01 16.34
CA ASP A 681 6.31 -36.43 17.43
C ASP A 681 5.47 -36.23 18.70
N LYS A 682 4.24 -35.73 18.55
CA LYS A 682 3.31 -35.55 19.67
C LYS A 682 2.78 -36.87 20.22
N ALA A 683 2.50 -37.85 19.37
CA ALA A 683 2.10 -39.20 19.77
C ALA A 683 3.23 -39.90 20.53
N LEU A 684 4.48 -39.74 20.09
CA LEU A 684 5.65 -40.26 20.78
C LEU A 684 5.83 -39.61 22.16
N ALA A 685 5.65 -38.28 22.25
CA ALA A 685 5.67 -37.57 23.53
C ALA A 685 4.53 -38.00 24.47
N ALA A 686 3.37 -38.37 23.92
CA ALA A 686 2.23 -38.90 24.64
C ALA A 686 2.30 -40.43 24.89
N TRP A 687 3.43 -41.08 24.59
CA TRP A 687 3.67 -42.51 24.74
C TRP A 687 2.76 -43.44 23.90
N GLN A 688 2.20 -42.95 22.80
CA GLN A 688 1.38 -43.73 21.86
C GLN A 688 2.23 -44.29 20.71
N MET A 689 2.93 -45.40 20.99
CA MET A 689 3.94 -45.97 20.07
C MET A 689 3.37 -46.45 18.74
N ASP A 690 2.20 -47.09 18.76
CA ASP A 690 1.56 -47.61 17.53
C ASP A 690 1.17 -46.47 16.58
N LEU A 691 0.64 -45.37 17.15
CA LEU A 691 0.24 -44.18 16.39
C LEU A 691 1.46 -43.42 15.88
N ALA A 692 2.52 -43.32 16.68
CA ALA A 692 3.78 -42.72 16.27
C ALA A 692 4.41 -43.50 15.10
N GLN A 693 4.38 -44.83 15.14
CA GLN A 693 4.84 -45.68 14.05
C GLN A 693 4.04 -45.41 12.76
N GLU A 694 2.70 -45.48 12.81
CA GLU A 694 1.84 -45.20 11.65
C GLU A 694 2.16 -43.82 11.07
N SER A 695 2.29 -42.83 11.94
CA SER A 695 2.52 -41.44 11.56
C SER A 695 3.89 -41.22 10.91
N PHE A 696 4.97 -41.79 11.46
CA PHE A 696 6.30 -41.67 10.85
C PHE A 696 6.44 -42.48 9.55
N GLU A 697 5.77 -43.64 9.43
CA GLU A 697 5.69 -44.40 8.18
C GLU A 697 5.01 -43.56 7.07
N LYS A 698 3.92 -42.86 7.39
CA LYS A 698 3.20 -41.97 6.46
C LYS A 698 3.94 -40.67 6.17
N ALA A 699 4.64 -40.11 7.15
CA ALA A 699 5.51 -38.95 6.97
C ALA A 699 6.77 -39.28 6.14
N GLY A 700 7.18 -40.54 6.13
CA GLY A 700 8.44 -40.96 5.52
C GLY A 700 9.66 -40.47 6.28
N ASP A 701 9.55 -40.27 7.60
CA ASP A 701 10.67 -39.87 8.47
C ASP A 701 11.49 -41.10 8.87
N LEU A 702 12.52 -41.40 8.08
CA LEU A 702 13.36 -42.59 8.27
C LEU A 702 14.23 -42.53 9.53
N PRO A 703 14.82 -41.37 9.91
CA PRO A 703 15.49 -41.23 11.19
C PRO A 703 14.60 -41.57 12.40
N ALA A 704 13.38 -41.04 12.44
CA ALA A 704 12.45 -41.31 13.55
C ALA A 704 12.04 -42.79 13.59
N LEU A 705 11.79 -43.41 12.44
CA LEU A 705 11.52 -44.84 12.34
C LEU A 705 12.72 -45.69 12.75
N LEU A 706 13.96 -45.30 12.42
CA LEU A 706 15.16 -45.99 12.86
C LEU A 706 15.25 -46.00 14.38
N LEU A 707 15.02 -44.85 15.01
CA LEU A 707 15.02 -44.72 16.47
C LEU A 707 13.91 -45.58 17.11
N LEU A 708 12.71 -45.58 16.52
CA LEU A 708 11.58 -46.34 17.04
C LEU A 708 11.82 -47.85 16.91
N PHE A 709 12.23 -48.34 15.74
CA PHE A 709 12.47 -49.77 15.51
C PHE A 709 13.68 -50.32 16.26
N THR A 710 14.74 -49.51 16.43
CA THR A 710 15.88 -49.90 17.28
C THR A 710 15.46 -50.02 18.75
N SER A 711 14.68 -49.07 19.24
CA SER A 711 14.17 -49.08 20.63
C SER A 711 13.19 -50.22 20.88
N LEU A 712 12.32 -50.54 19.92
CA LEU A 712 11.31 -51.61 20.02
C LEU A 712 11.84 -52.99 19.62
N SER A 713 13.07 -53.09 19.10
CA SER A 713 13.64 -54.32 18.53
C SER A 713 12.74 -54.98 17.45
N ASP A 714 12.03 -54.18 16.65
CA ASP A 714 11.19 -54.69 15.55
C ASP A 714 12.04 -55.00 14.31
N ARG A 715 12.38 -56.28 14.15
CA ARG A 715 13.13 -56.78 12.99
C ARG A 715 12.40 -56.55 11.66
N SER A 716 11.08 -56.70 11.64
CA SER A 716 10.29 -56.60 10.41
C SER A 716 10.14 -55.16 9.93
N GLY A 717 9.93 -54.22 10.86
CA GLY A 717 9.98 -52.78 10.60
C GLY A 717 11.34 -52.32 10.10
N MET A 718 12.42 -52.84 10.67
CA MET A 718 13.79 -52.49 10.29
C MET A 718 14.17 -52.99 8.88
N GLU A 719 13.73 -54.18 8.48
CA GLU A 719 13.90 -54.67 7.10
C GLU A 719 13.16 -53.80 6.07
N ARG A 720 11.94 -53.35 6.42
CA ARG A 720 11.16 -52.41 5.58
C ARG A 720 11.87 -51.05 5.49
N LEU A 721 12.36 -50.54 6.60
CA LEU A 721 13.10 -49.28 6.68
C LEU A 721 14.37 -49.32 5.82
N ALA A 722 15.16 -50.39 5.91
CA ALA A 722 16.41 -50.53 5.17
C ALA A 722 16.18 -50.49 3.65
N LYS A 723 15.17 -51.21 3.16
CA LYS A 723 14.77 -51.18 1.73
C LYS A 723 14.29 -49.79 1.30
N LEU A 724 13.50 -49.12 2.14
CA LEU A 724 12.95 -47.80 1.83
C LEU A 724 14.02 -46.70 1.87
N ALA A 725 14.99 -46.80 2.78
CA ALA A 725 16.15 -45.91 2.86
C ALA A 725 17.06 -46.06 1.62
N LEU A 726 17.28 -47.30 1.17
CA LEU A 726 18.05 -47.58 -0.05
C LEU A 726 17.36 -47.03 -1.30
N ALA A 727 16.04 -47.21 -1.42
CA ALA A 727 15.26 -46.65 -2.52
C ALA A 727 15.28 -45.11 -2.59
N ARG A 728 15.43 -44.43 -1.43
CA ARG A 728 15.53 -42.97 -1.34
C ARG A 728 16.97 -42.44 -1.37
N GLY A 729 17.97 -43.31 -1.51
CA GLY A 729 19.39 -42.92 -1.52
C GLY A 729 19.95 -42.47 -0.17
N GLN A 730 19.26 -42.76 0.95
CA GLN A 730 19.72 -42.44 2.30
C GLN A 730 20.65 -43.53 2.83
N ASN A 731 21.85 -43.60 2.26
CA ASN A 731 22.79 -44.71 2.44
C ASN A 731 23.25 -44.92 3.89
N ASN A 732 23.41 -43.85 4.69
CA ASN A 732 23.83 -43.99 6.09
C ASN A 732 22.76 -44.69 6.95
N ILE A 733 21.47 -44.37 6.73
CA ILE A 733 20.35 -44.97 7.45
C ILE A 733 20.15 -46.42 6.99
N ALA A 734 20.27 -46.67 5.69
CA ALA A 734 20.24 -48.03 5.15
C ALA A 734 21.37 -48.88 5.75
N PHE A 735 22.61 -48.37 5.78
CA PHE A 735 23.76 -49.06 6.38
C PHE A 735 23.55 -49.34 7.86
N ALA A 736 23.08 -48.36 8.65
CA ALA A 736 22.79 -48.55 10.07
C ALA A 736 21.68 -49.59 10.30
N ALA A 737 20.64 -49.59 9.47
CA ALA A 737 19.56 -50.57 9.55
C ALA A 737 20.05 -52.00 9.18
N PHE A 738 20.84 -52.14 8.11
CA PHE A 738 21.41 -53.44 7.72
C PHE A 738 22.41 -53.97 8.76
N LEU A 739 23.23 -53.08 9.34
CA LEU A 739 24.15 -53.44 10.40
C LEU A 739 23.41 -53.97 11.63
N GLN A 740 22.33 -53.30 12.05
CA GLN A 740 21.52 -53.72 13.18
C GLN A 740 20.75 -55.03 12.92
N LEU A 741 20.36 -55.29 11.66
CA LEU A 741 19.79 -56.56 11.22
C LEU A 741 20.81 -57.71 11.14
N GLY A 742 22.11 -57.40 11.15
CA GLY A 742 23.20 -58.34 10.93
C GLY A 742 23.36 -58.76 9.46
N ASP A 743 22.80 -58.01 8.51
CA ASP A 743 22.93 -58.28 7.08
C ASP A 743 24.23 -57.67 6.54
N THR A 744 25.32 -58.42 6.74
CA THR A 744 26.68 -58.00 6.35
C THR A 744 26.85 -57.92 4.83
N GLN A 745 26.10 -58.71 4.06
CA GLN A 745 26.19 -58.70 2.60
C GLN A 745 25.59 -57.41 2.02
N SER A 746 24.39 -57.02 2.46
CA SER A 746 23.76 -55.77 2.02
C SER A 746 24.58 -54.53 2.41
N CYS A 747 25.27 -54.55 3.55
CA CYS A 747 26.22 -53.48 3.94
C CYS A 747 27.40 -53.36 2.96
N ILE A 748 27.98 -54.50 2.56
CA ILE A 748 29.10 -54.56 1.60
C ILE A 748 28.65 -54.08 0.23
N ASP A 749 27.49 -54.53 -0.23
CA ASP A 749 26.93 -54.16 -1.53
C ASP A 749 26.60 -52.64 -1.57
N LEU A 750 26.14 -52.07 -0.45
CA LEU A 750 25.89 -50.63 -0.31
C LEU A 750 27.18 -49.80 -0.34
N LEU A 751 28.22 -50.22 0.37
CA LEU A 751 29.54 -49.55 0.33
C LEU A 751 30.17 -49.66 -1.06
N SER A 752 29.99 -50.80 -1.73
CA SER A 752 30.50 -51.01 -3.09
C SER A 752 29.76 -50.16 -4.12
N SER A 753 28.43 -50.09 -4.05
CA SER A 753 27.62 -49.29 -4.97
C SER A 753 27.80 -47.77 -4.80
N THR A 754 28.33 -47.31 -3.66
CA THR A 754 28.66 -45.90 -3.40
C THR A 754 30.11 -45.52 -3.74
N GLY A 755 30.89 -46.43 -4.34
CA GLY A 755 32.29 -46.20 -4.71
C GLY A 755 33.26 -46.21 -3.52
N ARG A 756 32.86 -46.78 -2.38
CA ARG A 756 33.69 -46.86 -1.16
C ARG A 756 34.29 -48.25 -0.99
N LEU A 757 34.96 -48.75 -2.03
CA LEU A 757 35.57 -50.08 -2.03
C LEU A 757 36.63 -50.31 -0.93
N PRO A 758 37.46 -49.31 -0.52
CA PRO A 758 38.38 -49.49 0.61
C PRO A 758 37.64 -49.76 1.92
N GLU A 759 36.55 -49.03 2.18
CA GLU A 759 35.72 -49.19 3.37
C GLU A 759 34.95 -50.51 3.32
N ALA A 760 34.46 -50.91 2.14
CA ALA A 760 33.83 -52.22 1.92
C ALA A 760 34.80 -53.38 2.20
N ALA A 761 36.06 -53.27 1.76
CA ALA A 761 37.09 -54.29 1.99
C ALA A 761 37.45 -54.39 3.48
N LEU A 762 37.55 -53.26 4.18
CA LEU A 762 37.79 -53.22 5.62
C LEU A 762 36.62 -53.83 6.40
N PHE A 763 35.38 -53.46 6.04
CA PHE A 763 34.17 -53.98 6.67
C PHE A 763 34.00 -55.50 6.42
N ALA A 764 34.25 -55.95 5.18
CA ALA A 764 34.26 -57.37 4.83
C ALA A 764 35.32 -58.14 5.61
N ARG A 765 36.53 -57.60 5.79
CA ARG A 765 37.57 -58.25 6.61
C ARG A 765 37.11 -58.50 8.05
N SER A 766 36.38 -57.57 8.64
CA SER A 766 35.91 -57.70 10.03
C SER A 766 34.67 -58.58 10.17
N HIS A 767 33.74 -58.54 9.21
CA HIS A 767 32.39 -59.12 9.38
C HIS A 767 32.01 -60.22 8.38
N ASN A 768 32.65 -60.29 7.20
CA ASN A 768 32.43 -61.34 6.20
C ASN A 768 33.69 -61.55 5.32
N PRO A 769 34.72 -62.26 5.83
CA PRO A 769 36.00 -62.39 5.13
C PRO A 769 35.91 -63.07 3.76
N ALA A 770 34.87 -63.87 3.53
CA ALA A 770 34.65 -64.55 2.25
C ALA A 770 34.34 -63.59 1.09
N ALA A 771 33.87 -62.37 1.38
CA ALA A 771 33.50 -61.38 0.36
C ALA A 771 34.67 -60.47 -0.07
N ILE A 772 35.87 -60.59 0.53
CA ILE A 772 37.01 -59.70 0.23
C ILE A 772 37.57 -59.86 -1.19
N PRO A 773 37.80 -61.07 -1.73
CA PRO A 773 38.44 -61.23 -3.04
C PRO A 773 37.78 -60.45 -4.19
N PRO A 774 36.44 -60.47 -4.38
CA PRO A 774 35.81 -59.68 -5.44
C PRO A 774 35.92 -58.16 -5.20
N ILE A 775 35.91 -57.70 -3.95
CA ILE A 775 35.99 -56.26 -3.61
C ILE A 775 37.39 -55.73 -3.90
N VAL A 776 38.44 -56.47 -3.52
CA VAL A 776 39.82 -56.05 -3.75
C VAL A 776 40.15 -56.01 -5.25
N LYS A 777 39.63 -56.96 -6.03
CA LYS A 777 39.73 -56.92 -7.50
C LYS A 777 39.04 -55.71 -8.09
N ALA A 778 37.81 -55.41 -7.66
CA ALA A 778 37.11 -54.20 -8.09
C ALA A 778 37.87 -52.92 -7.69
N TRP A 779 38.45 -52.90 -6.49
CA TRP A 779 39.22 -51.75 -5.98
C TRP A 779 40.51 -51.53 -6.77
N ARG A 780 41.25 -52.59 -7.09
CA ARG A 780 42.43 -52.53 -7.97
C ARG A 780 42.04 -51.99 -9.35
N SER A 781 40.97 -52.52 -9.94
CA SER A 781 40.48 -52.07 -11.25
C SER A 781 40.13 -50.58 -11.26
N GLU A 782 39.40 -50.09 -10.25
CA GLU A 782 39.03 -48.67 -10.16
C GLU A 782 40.26 -47.76 -10.04
N LEU A 783 41.29 -48.19 -9.30
CA LEU A 783 42.54 -47.45 -9.16
C LEU A 783 43.38 -47.46 -10.44
N GLU A 784 43.34 -48.55 -11.21
CA GLU A 784 43.98 -48.64 -12.52
C GLU A 784 43.30 -47.70 -13.53
N ASP A 785 41.97 -47.71 -13.56
CA ASP A 785 41.17 -46.80 -14.41
C ASP A 785 41.40 -45.34 -14.05
N ALA A 786 41.61 -45.02 -12.76
CA ALA A 786 41.96 -43.69 -12.28
C ALA A 786 43.43 -43.28 -12.54
N GLY A 787 44.21 -44.09 -13.27
CA GLY A 787 45.62 -43.81 -13.61
C GLY A 787 46.60 -43.99 -12.45
N LYS A 788 46.17 -44.61 -11.34
CA LYS A 788 46.97 -44.85 -10.12
C LYS A 788 47.46 -46.29 -10.04
N SER A 789 47.96 -46.84 -11.15
CA SER A 789 48.38 -48.26 -11.25
C SER A 789 49.48 -48.64 -10.23
N LYS A 790 50.32 -47.69 -9.81
CA LYS A 790 51.32 -47.92 -8.75
C LYS A 790 50.68 -48.19 -7.38
N LEU A 791 49.55 -47.55 -7.07
CA LEU A 791 48.81 -47.77 -5.83
C LEU A 791 47.98 -49.07 -5.90
N ALA A 792 47.41 -49.37 -7.06
CA ALA A 792 46.69 -50.64 -7.28
C ALA A 792 47.59 -51.85 -6.98
N GLN A 793 48.85 -51.81 -7.42
CA GLN A 793 49.85 -52.86 -7.16
C GLN A 793 50.29 -52.98 -5.70
N THR A 794 50.13 -51.91 -4.90
CA THR A 794 50.46 -51.95 -3.45
C THR A 794 49.35 -52.55 -2.60
N ILE A 795 48.13 -52.67 -3.12
CA ILE A 795 47.01 -53.29 -2.41
C ILE A 795 47.15 -54.79 -2.57
N GLY A 796 47.38 -55.53 -1.49
CA GLY A 796 47.53 -56.99 -1.55
C GLY A 796 46.23 -57.68 -2.01
N ASP A 797 46.34 -58.68 -2.88
CA ASP A 797 45.20 -59.52 -3.29
C ASP A 797 45.11 -60.74 -2.36
N PRO A 798 43.96 -61.02 -1.73
CA PRO A 798 43.79 -62.24 -0.93
C PRO A 798 44.08 -63.55 -1.68
N GLU A 799 43.96 -63.59 -3.01
CA GLU A 799 44.26 -64.77 -3.82
C GLU A 799 45.72 -64.89 -4.24
N GLU A 800 46.38 -63.76 -4.56
CA GLU A 800 47.77 -63.73 -5.05
C GLU A 800 48.77 -63.65 -3.88
N ASP A 801 48.47 -62.85 -2.86
CA ASP A 801 49.33 -62.54 -1.72
C ASP A 801 48.86 -63.27 -0.45
N LYS A 802 48.67 -64.59 -0.53
CA LYS A 802 48.16 -65.42 0.59
C LYS A 802 48.99 -65.29 1.87
N GLU A 803 50.27 -64.95 1.76
CA GLU A 803 51.19 -64.73 2.88
C GLU A 803 50.91 -63.44 3.65
N LEU A 804 50.29 -62.43 3.02
CA LEU A 804 49.88 -61.17 3.67
C LEU A 804 48.51 -61.28 4.37
N PHE A 805 47.72 -62.30 4.00
CA PHE A 805 46.36 -62.52 4.47
C PHE A 805 46.24 -63.83 5.26
N VAL A 806 47.18 -64.08 6.18
CA VAL A 806 47.25 -65.31 7.00
C VAL A 806 45.96 -65.56 7.80
N GLU A 807 45.26 -64.50 8.19
CA GLU A 807 43.97 -64.55 8.89
C GLU A 807 42.85 -65.19 8.06
N LEU A 808 42.91 -65.10 6.72
CA LEU A 808 41.94 -65.72 5.81
C LEU A 808 42.25 -67.20 5.52
N ALA A 809 43.49 -67.63 5.72
CA ALA A 809 43.96 -68.99 5.44
C ALA A 809 43.92 -69.92 6.66
N GLY A 810 43.48 -69.45 7.83
CA GLY A 810 43.33 -70.26 9.04
C GLY A 810 44.65 -70.74 9.66
N GLY A 811 45.77 -70.06 9.39
CA GLY A 811 47.10 -70.38 9.93
C GLY A 811 47.47 -69.60 11.21
N PRO A 812 48.32 -70.14 12.11
CA PRO A 812 48.58 -69.56 13.42
C PRO A 812 49.46 -68.29 13.33
N VAL A 813 49.04 -67.24 14.05
CA VAL A 813 49.73 -65.94 14.12
C VAL A 813 51.01 -66.08 14.96
N THR A 814 52.18 -66.01 14.33
CA THR A 814 53.46 -65.81 15.03
C THR A 814 53.84 -64.34 15.01
N GLN A 815 53.96 -63.73 16.19
CA GLN A 815 54.49 -62.39 16.42
C GLN A 815 56.01 -62.38 16.26
N ASP A 816 56.55 -61.37 15.56
CA ASP A 816 57.84 -60.68 15.78
C ASP A 816 57.79 -59.42 14.87
N SER A 817 57.64 -58.19 15.39
CA SER A 817 58.61 -57.33 16.10
C SER A 817 59.86 -56.97 15.30
N GLU A 818 59.79 -55.92 14.47
CA GLU A 818 60.52 -54.65 14.68
C GLU A 818 60.43 -53.70 13.47
N GLY A 819 60.01 -52.46 13.76
CA GLY A 819 60.12 -51.25 12.92
C GLY A 819 58.81 -50.79 12.28
N SER A 820 58.23 -49.61 12.53
CA SER A 820 58.40 -48.50 13.48
C SER A 820 57.29 -47.49 13.10
N GLY A 821 56.54 -46.85 13.98
CA GLY A 821 56.56 -46.89 15.43
C GLY A 821 55.36 -46.18 16.05
N VAL A 822 55.31 -46.35 17.37
CA VAL A 822 54.87 -45.43 18.44
C VAL A 822 54.15 -46.28 19.50
N MET A 823 55.02 -46.75 20.40
CA MET A 823 54.87 -47.07 21.82
C MET A 823 53.45 -47.23 22.37
N VAL A 824 53.13 -48.45 22.78
CA VAL A 824 52.18 -48.72 23.86
C VAL A 824 52.95 -49.45 24.95
N GLU A 825 53.24 -48.75 26.03
CA GLU A 825 53.61 -49.39 27.29
C GLU A 825 52.38 -50.13 27.82
N LYS A 826 52.55 -51.42 28.15
CA LYS A 826 51.59 -52.20 28.93
C LYS A 826 52.15 -52.32 30.34
N GLU A 827 51.39 -51.90 31.33
CA GLU A 827 51.47 -52.45 32.68
C GLU A 827 50.06 -52.51 33.29
N ASP A 828 49.59 -53.74 33.55
CA ASP A 828 48.63 -54.02 34.62
C ASP A 828 49.45 -54.48 35.84
N GLY A 829 49.26 -53.79 36.96
CA GLY A 829 49.89 -54.10 38.25
C GLY A 829 49.51 -53.06 39.31
N GLU A 830 48.45 -53.34 40.09
CA GLU A 830 48.05 -52.62 41.31
C GLU A 830 49.19 -52.57 42.38
N PRO A 831 49.08 -51.86 43.53
CA PRO A 831 48.06 -50.90 44.02
C PRO A 831 48.66 -49.60 44.66
N VAL A 832 47.91 -48.48 44.75
CA VAL A 832 48.18 -47.46 45.80
C VAL A 832 46.87 -46.81 46.30
N GLU A 833 46.81 -46.66 47.63
CA GLU A 833 45.76 -46.09 48.47
C GLU A 833 45.50 -44.58 48.33
N LYS A 834 44.23 -44.23 48.61
CA LYS A 834 43.70 -43.12 49.46
C LYS A 834 43.77 -41.64 49.07
N ASP A 835 42.59 -41.06 49.32
CA ASP A 835 42.24 -39.74 49.85
C ASP A 835 42.08 -38.53 48.91
N GLU A 836 40.80 -38.22 48.70
CA GLU A 836 40.07 -37.00 49.10
C GLU A 836 40.63 -35.61 48.76
N THR A 837 39.67 -34.72 48.46
CA THR A 837 39.78 -33.29 48.09
C THR A 837 40.10 -33.11 46.60
N VAL A 838 39.22 -32.56 45.75
CA VAL A 838 38.56 -31.26 45.82
C VAL A 838 37.31 -31.31 44.93
N VAL A 839 36.14 -31.51 45.53
CA VAL A 839 34.82 -31.54 44.85
C VAL A 839 34.12 -30.16 44.88
N GLU A 840 34.84 -29.07 45.20
CA GLU A 840 34.20 -27.76 45.40
C GLU A 840 34.77 -26.60 44.55
N LYS A 841 35.50 -26.86 43.46
CA LYS A 841 36.04 -25.78 42.60
C LYS A 841 35.68 -25.82 41.12
N ALA A 842 34.82 -26.74 40.68
CA ALA A 842 34.42 -26.85 39.26
C ALA A 842 32.98 -26.39 38.96
N VAL A 843 32.18 -26.02 39.97
CA VAL A 843 30.73 -25.75 39.81
C VAL A 843 30.40 -24.28 39.55
N GLU A 844 31.38 -23.37 39.51
CA GLU A 844 31.13 -21.92 39.36
C GLU A 844 31.62 -21.30 38.04
N ALA A 845 32.01 -22.09 37.06
CA ALA A 845 32.62 -21.59 35.82
C ALA A 845 31.99 -22.10 34.51
N VAL A 846 30.67 -22.32 34.45
CA VAL A 846 29.93 -22.36 33.16
C VAL A 846 28.46 -21.96 33.37
N LYS A 847 28.16 -20.67 33.25
CA LYS A 847 26.81 -20.14 32.96
C LYS A 847 26.97 -18.85 32.15
N GLU A 848 26.77 -18.93 30.82
CA GLU A 848 26.08 -17.93 29.94
C GLU A 848 26.30 -18.20 28.43
N PRO A 849 25.46 -17.68 27.50
CA PRO A 849 24.56 -18.51 26.69
C PRO A 849 24.76 -18.47 25.16
N VAL A 850 23.89 -19.21 24.48
CA VAL A 850 23.94 -19.82 23.12
C VAL A 850 23.66 -18.85 21.95
N GLU A 851 24.00 -17.56 22.04
CA GLU A 851 23.74 -16.61 20.92
C GLU A 851 24.96 -16.25 20.05
N GLY A 852 26.17 -16.68 20.43
CA GLY A 852 27.41 -16.37 19.69
C GLY A 852 27.89 -17.41 18.66
N LEU A 853 27.14 -18.49 18.41
CA LEU A 853 27.59 -19.63 17.58
C LEU A 853 27.02 -19.66 16.15
N VAL A 854 26.06 -18.80 15.82
CA VAL A 854 25.45 -18.73 14.47
C VAL A 854 26.22 -17.81 13.52
N GLU A 855 27.03 -16.88 14.03
CA GLU A 855 27.90 -16.03 13.18
C GLU A 855 29.21 -16.69 12.75
N LYS A 856 29.68 -17.76 13.44
CA LYS A 856 30.94 -18.44 13.08
C LYS A 856 30.84 -19.49 11.96
N VAL A 857 29.65 -19.71 11.39
CA VAL A 857 29.44 -20.69 10.30
C VAL A 857 29.29 -20.02 8.92
N LYS A 858 29.24 -18.68 8.85
CA LYS A 858 29.15 -17.96 7.55
C LYS A 858 30.50 -17.55 6.93
N ASP A 859 31.61 -17.66 7.67
CA ASP A 859 32.93 -17.20 7.21
C ASP A 859 33.86 -18.29 6.62
N LEU A 860 33.35 -19.49 6.31
CA LEU A 860 34.21 -20.60 5.82
C LEU A 860 33.93 -21.13 4.40
N THR A 861 33.15 -20.42 3.57
CA THR A 861 33.00 -20.81 2.16
C THR A 861 32.97 -19.62 1.20
N VAL A 862 34.09 -18.93 1.02
CA VAL A 862 34.45 -18.23 -0.24
C VAL A 862 35.96 -18.33 -0.44
N GLY A 863 36.40 -18.93 -1.55
CA GLY A 863 37.75 -18.74 -2.07
C GLY A 863 38.41 -19.96 -2.71
N ASN A 864 38.03 -20.29 -3.96
CA ASN A 864 39.05 -20.46 -5.00
C ASN A 864 38.44 -20.33 -6.39
N GLY A 865 38.85 -19.25 -7.08
CA GLY A 865 38.44 -18.94 -8.43
C GLY A 865 39.40 -19.50 -9.48
N ASN A 866 38.78 -19.95 -10.57
CA ASN A 866 39.11 -19.83 -11.99
C ASN A 866 40.39 -20.41 -12.61
N GLY A 867 40.15 -21.11 -13.72
CA GLY A 867 41.14 -21.47 -14.74
C GLY A 867 40.56 -22.09 -16.02
N ASN A 868 39.69 -21.34 -16.72
CA ASN A 868 39.42 -21.29 -18.18
C ASN A 868 39.43 -22.56 -19.07
N GLY A 869 38.38 -22.67 -19.90
CA GLY A 869 38.58 -22.92 -21.33
C GLY A 869 37.41 -23.47 -22.15
N ALA A 870 36.72 -22.57 -22.87
CA ALA A 870 36.20 -22.72 -24.24
C ALA A 870 34.77 -23.25 -24.51
N LYS A 871 33.98 -22.33 -25.10
CA LYS A 871 33.17 -22.42 -26.34
C LYS A 871 31.87 -23.26 -26.35
N GLU A 872 30.76 -22.56 -26.58
CA GLU A 872 29.72 -22.75 -27.64
C GLU A 872 28.49 -21.91 -27.21
N GLU A 873 28.29 -20.71 -27.76
CA GLU A 873 27.45 -20.38 -28.94
C GLU A 873 25.97 -20.81 -28.85
N ASP A 874 25.13 -19.79 -28.68
CA ASP A 874 23.78 -19.54 -29.23
C ASP A 874 22.83 -20.72 -29.53
N SER A 875 21.72 -20.76 -28.79
CA SER A 875 20.40 -20.88 -29.41
C SER A 875 19.27 -20.43 -28.47
N ALA A 876 18.63 -19.32 -28.84
CA ALA A 876 17.28 -18.98 -28.43
C ALA A 876 16.26 -19.86 -29.17
N ALA A 877 15.21 -20.31 -28.48
CA ALA A 877 13.98 -20.85 -29.08
C ALA A 877 12.82 -20.10 -28.41
N ALA A 878 12.17 -19.12 -29.05
CA ALA A 878 11.26 -19.23 -30.19
C ALA A 878 10.07 -20.16 -29.87
N VAL A 879 8.98 -19.53 -29.43
CA VAL A 879 7.63 -20.09 -29.41
C VAL A 879 7.12 -20.04 -30.85
N ASP A 880 6.77 -21.19 -31.43
CA ASP A 880 6.18 -21.26 -32.77
C ASP A 880 4.79 -21.89 -32.71
N GLU A 881 3.86 -21.21 -33.39
CA GLU A 881 2.54 -21.68 -33.76
C GLU A 881 2.68 -22.74 -34.86
N SER A 882 1.86 -23.79 -34.83
CA SER A 882 1.37 -24.36 -36.10
C SER A 882 0.04 -25.08 -35.92
N ALA A 883 -0.91 -24.62 -36.71
CA ALA A 883 -2.19 -25.26 -37.01
C ALA A 883 -2.01 -26.59 -37.77
N PRO A 884 -3.12 -27.31 -37.99
CA PRO A 884 -3.39 -27.75 -39.36
C PRO A 884 -4.80 -27.40 -39.84
N ALA A 885 -4.87 -27.13 -41.15
CA ALA A 885 -6.05 -26.76 -41.91
C ALA A 885 -6.68 -27.95 -42.64
N ALA A 886 -8.02 -27.92 -42.80
CA ALA A 886 -8.85 -28.43 -43.90
C ALA A 886 -10.32 -28.52 -43.40
N ALA A 887 -11.41 -28.23 -44.10
CA ALA A 887 -11.76 -27.66 -45.41
C ALA A 887 -13.30 -27.38 -45.35
N PRO A 888 -13.93 -26.67 -46.31
CA PRO A 888 -15.20 -25.98 -46.10
C PRO A 888 -16.43 -26.77 -46.57
N THR A 889 -17.58 -26.58 -45.90
CA THR A 889 -18.90 -26.97 -46.42
C THR A 889 -19.97 -25.91 -46.24
N GLN A 890 -20.68 -25.71 -47.33
CA GLN A 890 -21.80 -24.83 -47.64
C GLN A 890 -23.02 -24.97 -46.69
N GLY A 891 -23.81 -23.90 -46.62
CA GLY A 891 -25.25 -24.02 -46.88
C GLY A 891 -26.24 -23.65 -45.76
N GLY A 892 -27.10 -22.68 -46.06
CA GLY A 892 -28.41 -22.46 -45.42
C GLY A 892 -28.39 -21.36 -44.36
N GLY A 893 -29.16 -20.27 -44.40
CA GLY A 893 -30.43 -20.02 -45.08
C GLY A 893 -31.52 -19.76 -44.03
N GLY A 894 -32.00 -18.52 -43.91
CA GLY A 894 -33.22 -18.19 -43.14
C GLY A 894 -33.15 -16.83 -42.43
N LYS A 895 -33.52 -15.72 -43.08
CA LYS A 895 -34.89 -15.13 -43.14
C LYS A 895 -35.34 -14.42 -41.85
N LYS A 896 -35.58 -13.10 -42.04
CA LYS A 896 -36.77 -12.32 -41.60
C LYS A 896 -36.87 -12.07 -40.07
N LYS A 897 -37.33 -10.93 -39.56
CA LYS A 897 -38.29 -9.93 -40.07
C LYS A 897 -38.36 -8.76 -39.08
N GLY A 898 -38.65 -7.56 -39.60
CA GLY A 898 -39.46 -6.52 -38.95
C GLY A 898 -38.67 -5.57 -38.04
N GLY A 899 -38.71 -4.24 -38.20
CA GLY A 899 -39.61 -3.42 -38.98
C GLY A 899 -40.22 -2.33 -38.10
N LYS A 900 -39.91 -1.08 -38.47
CA LYS A 900 -40.71 0.14 -38.33
C LYS A 900 -40.89 0.78 -36.95
N LYS A 901 -40.53 2.07 -36.98
CA LYS A 901 -41.26 3.25 -36.48
C LYS A 901 -41.31 3.36 -34.95
N LYS A 902 -40.93 4.48 -34.35
CA LYS A 902 -41.25 5.86 -34.71
C LYS A 902 -40.16 6.80 -34.22
#